data_AF-A0AAF5CWC1-F1
#
_entry.id   AF-A0AAF5CWC1-F1
#
_cell.length_a   1.000
_cell.length_b   1.000
_cell.length_c   1.000
_cell.angle_alpha   90.00
_cell.angle_beta   90.00
_cell.angle_gamma   90.00
#
_symmetry.space_group_name_H-M   'P 1'
#
loop_
_entity.id
_entity.type
_entity.pdbx_description
1 polymer ?
#
loop_
_entity_poly.entity_id
_entity_poly.type
_entity_poly.pdbx_seq_one_letter_code
_entity_poly.pdbx_strand_id
1 'polypeptide(L)'
;MSYRRKSLYAFGNGNCGQFGVRIRDDSECFIEPTRVIGIPVDEHGVKVVSIACGLSHTLFLCHDGTVWSVGSNSFGQLGRECCEEGSYSIYPVNLGVGAKIIQIAVGYDHNLAVVEDGRLLGWGDNSKGQILSNFPSEKIILPRKLCTFTEVVQVSCGASSSMALSEAGTVWIWGEYMSKILREPIVIDLIGFLPIVQIAAGDYYYVALTASGGVYTWGANDCGQLGHKDYVSRSLPMRVKHLDSMNIVYVACGANHTLALSKDGKVFAFGSDSSGQCGLGRKKNREDIPISIPEFLGSHVSAIACGRRHSLALVNGQVWSFGTNNNGQLGLNSFNTQITPRKLKNHNNIASIFAGSDQSFIIEDPLCQSTIVDSATNCLKVPRFLNIVTIRELIKKNDNIELIGVLENIFTSISAMNGSFLFSDDRRFNCSAKNHGINLDEAMESFDLITKLRDANHSVVDAIVSSLCQIEFWESEKIYSFNGHIPAESLRLFLYLPWFHVMVDKDHELFATVALPFLRALFQYTEEQESKEILMSWWSQIQARHFRRIIHVILSAIGFCLVCKDDKKYVHSIPQMLGVLNILRQVNEKTSKVPIEKFYIDNLAEHVDIKRDFFNFISGTGQPVNGHFYWTQFPFVMNALAKSELLQLESEFLRIQAANAAGPTIHYIFNPLVGTLPVLIEDDRFLEMKIRRTHILEDALNFIAGKTRAQLVKGLRVTFEGEPGEDAGGLKKEFFILVFKELFQQHFGMFKEDSESHLVWFSGYPTDLVNFKLCGILCALAIYNQVLVDFPFPLALYKLILGKEVNLEDLLQLYPSEGRAMQSMLEYEGDDFEETFGVYFIINFEIFDEVIEVELKPDGARTPVTQLNKNEFVNLYVKRKLTIGGTDEMIRKQFEEFLLGFKTVMSSSLLPFFQPKELHELVVGNESYDWQVFKDTTIYKDVFHPNHPTIKAFWEAFFEFNLEQRKKFLQFLMGSTRIPIQGIGSIKMTIQPIPENLLPVAHTCFNILDLPKIEDTQEMYKRLIISMEHGQEVIERIEDEGLLIVGGKRLTLTKDMAGELYKEHKGKIYEI
;
A
#
# COMPACT_ATOMS: atom_id res chain seq x y z
N MET A 1 35.72 54.69 9.80
CA MET A 1 35.40 53.79 8.67
C MET A 1 34.05 54.20 8.14
N SER A 2 33.92 54.63 6.88
CA SER A 2 32.59 54.75 6.28
C SER A 2 32.05 53.33 6.12
N TYR A 3 31.02 52.98 6.89
CA TYR A 3 30.28 51.77 6.60
C TYR A 3 29.70 51.93 5.20
N ARG A 4 30.17 51.15 4.23
CA ARG A 4 29.52 51.09 2.92
C ARG A 4 28.08 50.63 3.19
N ARG A 5 27.12 51.37 2.67
CA ARG A 5 25.68 51.07 2.78
C ARG A 5 25.21 50.29 1.55
N LYS A 6 24.11 49.55 1.70
CA LYS A 6 23.44 48.86 0.60
C LYS A 6 23.22 49.81 -0.57
N SER A 7 23.65 49.41 -1.77
CA SER A 7 23.66 50.28 -2.97
C SER A 7 23.08 49.55 -4.17
N LEU A 8 22.37 50.30 -5.02
CA LEU A 8 21.76 49.81 -6.25
C LEU A 8 22.57 50.30 -7.46
N TYR A 9 22.89 49.38 -8.36
CA TYR A 9 23.55 49.67 -9.63
C TYR A 9 22.71 49.17 -10.79
N ALA A 10 22.79 49.87 -11.92
CA ALA A 10 22.11 49.54 -13.16
C ALA A 10 23.06 49.60 -14.36
N PHE A 11 22.79 48.78 -15.36
CA PHE A 11 23.51 48.73 -16.63
C PHE A 11 22.58 48.23 -17.75
N GLY A 12 22.82 48.65 -18.99
CA GLY A 12 21.94 48.39 -20.13
C GLY A 12 21.26 49.64 -20.68
N ASN A 13 20.14 49.42 -21.39
CA ASN A 13 19.34 50.46 -22.05
C ASN A 13 18.65 51.38 -21.03
N GLY A 14 18.88 52.69 -21.16
CA GLY A 14 18.27 53.73 -20.33
C GLY A 14 17.59 54.86 -21.11
N ASN A 15 17.35 54.68 -22.42
CA ASN A 15 16.91 55.74 -23.35
C ASN A 15 15.58 56.39 -22.95
N CYS A 16 14.66 55.61 -22.35
CA CYS A 16 13.36 56.09 -21.88
C CYS A 16 13.40 56.57 -20.41
N GLY A 17 14.57 56.61 -19.79
CA GLY A 17 14.73 56.99 -18.38
C GLY A 17 14.58 55.84 -17.38
N GLN A 18 14.71 54.57 -17.81
CA GLN A 18 14.53 53.36 -16.97
C GLN A 18 15.40 53.35 -15.70
N PHE A 19 16.48 54.14 -15.64
CA PHE A 19 17.37 54.25 -14.49
C PHE A 19 17.12 55.45 -13.59
N GLY A 20 16.11 56.28 -13.87
CA GLY A 20 15.87 57.50 -13.09
C GLY A 20 16.89 58.61 -13.32
N VAL A 21 17.52 58.59 -14.48
CA VAL A 21 18.41 59.66 -14.93
C VAL A 21 18.31 59.78 -16.45
N ARG A 22 18.41 61.01 -16.94
CA ARG A 22 18.54 61.26 -18.37
C ARG A 22 20.01 61.09 -18.75
N ILE A 23 20.33 59.99 -19.43
CA ILE A 23 21.66 59.75 -19.98
C ILE A 23 21.85 60.74 -21.13
N ARG A 24 22.87 61.60 -21.04
CA ARG A 24 23.16 62.64 -22.04
C ARG A 24 24.21 62.22 -23.07
N ASP A 25 24.78 61.03 -22.91
CA ASP A 25 25.78 60.47 -23.81
C ASP A 25 25.10 59.84 -25.03
N ASP A 26 25.77 59.86 -26.18
CA ASP A 26 25.25 59.36 -27.47
C ASP A 26 24.79 57.89 -27.42
N SER A 27 25.28 57.12 -26.46
CA SER A 27 24.94 55.70 -26.29
C SER A 27 23.59 55.48 -25.60
N GLU A 28 23.09 56.47 -24.85
CA GLU A 28 21.87 56.40 -24.02
C GLU A 28 21.79 55.17 -23.07
N CYS A 29 22.93 54.53 -22.80
CA CYS A 29 23.03 53.30 -22.03
C CYS A 29 24.22 53.31 -21.05
N PHE A 30 24.10 52.49 -20.00
CA PHE A 30 25.18 52.26 -19.04
C PHE A 30 25.88 50.94 -19.38
N ILE A 31 27.11 51.01 -19.91
CA ILE A 31 27.89 49.82 -20.31
C ILE A 31 28.64 49.15 -19.14
N GLU A 32 28.73 49.83 -18.00
CA GLU A 32 29.26 49.31 -16.75
C GLU A 32 28.28 49.61 -15.60
N PRO A 33 28.29 48.82 -14.52
CA PRO A 33 27.34 49.02 -13.42
C PRO A 33 27.46 50.41 -12.83
N THR A 34 26.41 51.22 -13.02
CA THR A 34 26.37 52.62 -12.62
C THR A 34 25.39 52.79 -11.48
N ARG A 35 25.80 53.52 -10.43
CA ARG A 35 24.97 53.68 -9.23
C ARG A 35 23.69 54.45 -9.55
N VAL A 36 22.54 53.88 -9.20
CA VAL A 36 21.23 54.53 -9.34
C VAL A 36 21.05 55.57 -8.23
N ILE A 37 20.64 56.78 -8.62
CA ILE A 37 20.41 57.91 -7.72
C ILE A 37 18.91 58.23 -7.69
N GLY A 38 18.41 58.75 -6.56
CA GLY A 38 16.99 59.12 -6.40
C GLY A 38 16.07 57.99 -5.97
N ILE A 39 16.62 56.79 -5.75
CA ILE A 39 15.90 55.67 -5.14
C ILE A 39 15.74 55.89 -3.62
N PRO A 40 14.64 55.42 -2.98
CA PRO A 40 14.47 55.53 -1.54
C PRO A 40 15.59 54.86 -0.75
N VAL A 41 16.06 55.55 0.28
CA VAL A 41 17.12 55.09 1.18
C VAL A 41 16.70 55.20 2.64
N ASP A 42 17.28 54.37 3.49
CA ASP A 42 17.19 54.41 4.95
C ASP A 42 18.60 54.44 5.59
N GLU A 43 18.68 54.13 6.89
CA GLU A 43 19.94 54.08 7.63
C GLU A 43 20.91 52.98 7.14
N HIS A 44 20.39 51.90 6.54
CA HIS A 44 21.16 50.74 6.03
C HIS A 44 21.51 50.88 4.54
N GLY A 45 20.81 51.73 3.79
CA GLY A 45 21.09 52.03 2.39
C GLY A 45 19.84 52.04 1.53
N VAL A 46 19.93 51.51 0.31
CA VAL A 46 18.77 51.45 -0.61
C VAL A 46 17.70 50.50 -0.05
N LYS A 47 16.46 51.00 0.04
CA LYS A 47 15.30 50.27 0.59
C LYS A 47 14.77 49.15 -0.33
N VAL A 48 15.18 49.16 -1.60
CA VAL A 48 14.72 48.22 -2.64
C VAL A 48 15.06 46.78 -2.28
N VAL A 49 14.08 45.90 -2.48
CA VAL A 49 14.19 44.44 -2.30
C VAL A 49 13.87 43.66 -3.57
N SER A 50 13.10 44.23 -4.49
CA SER A 50 12.79 43.60 -5.79
C SER A 50 12.64 44.64 -6.89
N ILE A 51 12.99 44.25 -8.12
CA ILE A 51 12.93 45.08 -9.32
C ILE A 51 12.30 44.26 -10.44
N ALA A 52 11.30 44.83 -11.10
CA ALA A 52 10.69 44.25 -12.30
C ALA A 52 10.73 45.29 -13.42
N CYS A 53 11.07 44.88 -14.64
CA CYS A 53 11.28 45.80 -15.74
C CYS A 53 10.55 45.34 -17.00
N GLY A 54 9.90 46.30 -17.67
CA GLY A 54 9.35 46.11 -19.00
C GLY A 54 10.34 46.50 -20.08
N LEU A 55 9.82 46.74 -21.29
CA LEU A 55 10.65 47.18 -22.42
C LEU A 55 11.29 48.55 -22.16
N SER A 56 10.51 49.46 -21.57
CA SER A 56 10.87 50.88 -21.47
C SER A 56 10.60 51.50 -20.10
N HIS A 57 10.23 50.71 -19.08
CA HIS A 57 10.00 51.18 -17.72
C HIS A 57 10.50 50.18 -16.67
N THR A 58 10.67 50.68 -15.44
CA THR A 58 11.14 49.89 -14.30
C THR A 58 10.29 50.20 -13.07
N LEU A 59 9.94 49.14 -12.34
CA LEU A 59 9.31 49.20 -11.03
C LEU A 59 10.29 48.73 -9.96
N PHE A 60 10.28 49.42 -8.82
CA PHE A 60 11.06 49.10 -7.64
C PHE A 60 10.13 48.84 -6.46
N LEU A 61 10.28 47.69 -5.81
CA LEU A 61 9.59 47.36 -4.56
C LEU A 61 10.55 47.56 -3.38
N CYS A 62 10.13 48.34 -2.39
CA CYS A 62 10.88 48.58 -1.16
C CYS A 62 10.43 47.65 -0.02
N HIS A 63 11.30 47.40 0.95
CA HIS A 63 11.01 46.52 2.12
C HIS A 63 9.82 46.99 2.98
N ASP A 64 9.44 48.26 2.88
CA ASP A 64 8.26 48.83 3.55
C ASP A 64 6.95 48.58 2.79
N GLY A 65 7.01 47.90 1.64
CA GLY A 65 5.88 47.60 0.77
C GLY A 65 5.52 48.71 -0.21
N THR A 66 6.29 49.81 -0.27
CA THR A 66 6.06 50.88 -1.24
C THR A 66 6.64 50.53 -2.62
N VAL A 67 5.90 50.88 -3.68
CA VAL A 67 6.32 50.67 -5.08
C VAL A 67 6.65 52.01 -5.72
N TRP A 68 7.75 52.04 -6.48
CA TRP A 68 8.22 53.21 -7.19
C TRP A 68 8.39 52.89 -8.67
N SER A 69 8.13 53.86 -9.55
CA SER A 69 8.16 53.67 -11.01
C SER A 69 8.99 54.72 -11.72
N VAL A 70 9.58 54.34 -12.86
CA VAL A 70 10.34 55.24 -13.74
C VAL A 70 10.40 54.71 -15.18
N GLY A 71 10.68 55.59 -16.15
CA GLY A 71 10.76 55.23 -17.57
C GLY A 71 9.59 55.76 -18.41
N SER A 72 9.27 55.07 -19.51
CA SER A 72 8.15 55.40 -20.40
C SER A 72 6.79 55.33 -19.70
N ASN A 73 5.84 56.16 -20.13
CA ASN A 73 4.46 56.18 -19.61
C ASN A 73 3.39 56.22 -20.72
N SER A 74 3.72 55.80 -21.94
CA SER A 74 2.84 55.85 -23.12
C SER A 74 1.51 55.09 -22.96
N PHE A 75 1.47 54.10 -22.07
CA PHE A 75 0.31 53.26 -21.75
C PHE A 75 -0.20 53.46 -20.33
N GLY A 76 0.34 54.42 -19.57
CA GLY A 76 0.02 54.61 -18.17
C GLY A 76 0.76 53.67 -17.22
N GLN A 77 1.82 53.00 -17.70
CA GLN A 77 2.56 51.99 -16.93
C GLN A 77 3.30 52.54 -15.69
N LEU A 78 3.44 53.86 -15.55
CA LEU A 78 4.02 54.45 -14.34
C LEU A 78 3.03 54.59 -13.18
N GLY A 79 1.72 54.41 -13.40
CA GLY A 79 0.74 54.47 -12.31
C GLY A 79 0.46 55.91 -11.80
N ARG A 80 0.52 56.91 -12.68
CA ARG A 80 0.44 58.36 -12.33
C ARG A 80 -0.80 59.00 -12.96
N GLU A 81 -1.26 60.15 -12.48
CA GLU A 81 -2.54 60.77 -12.92
C GLU A 81 -2.63 61.08 -14.43
N CYS A 82 -1.49 61.21 -15.13
CA CYS A 82 -1.42 61.49 -16.56
C CYS A 82 -0.57 60.45 -17.33
N CYS A 83 -0.92 60.21 -18.61
CA CYS A 83 -0.05 59.56 -19.60
C CYS A 83 0.79 60.64 -20.30
N GLU A 84 2.03 60.84 -19.87
CA GLU A 84 3.04 61.69 -20.52
C GLU A 84 4.11 60.82 -21.23
N GLU A 85 5.07 61.41 -21.96
CA GLU A 85 6.11 60.64 -22.67
C GLU A 85 6.97 59.76 -21.74
N GLY A 86 7.05 60.08 -20.45
CA GLY A 86 7.76 59.27 -19.46
C GLY A 86 8.30 60.10 -18.30
N SER A 87 9.06 59.46 -17.43
CA SER A 87 9.70 60.06 -16.27
C SER A 87 11.15 59.64 -16.17
N TYR A 88 12.04 60.64 -16.11
CA TYR A 88 13.45 60.45 -15.75
C TYR A 88 13.67 60.54 -14.24
N SER A 89 12.62 60.62 -13.43
CA SER A 89 12.70 60.64 -11.97
C SER A 89 11.92 59.47 -11.37
N ILE A 90 12.58 58.74 -10.48
CA ILE A 90 11.97 57.64 -9.73
C ILE A 90 10.97 58.25 -8.75
N TYR A 91 9.71 57.83 -8.83
CA TYR A 91 8.60 58.42 -8.06
C TYR A 91 7.71 57.33 -7.45
N PRO A 92 7.12 57.54 -6.26
CA PRO A 92 6.24 56.55 -5.67
C PRO A 92 4.97 56.39 -6.49
N VAL A 93 4.50 55.14 -6.59
CA VAL A 93 3.21 54.78 -7.18
C VAL A 93 2.16 54.76 -6.09
N ASN A 94 1.08 55.53 -6.25
CA ASN A 94 -0.05 55.45 -5.33
C ASN A 94 -0.92 54.24 -5.69
N LEU A 95 -0.74 53.15 -4.94
CA LEU A 95 -1.48 51.90 -5.14
C LEU A 95 -2.87 51.88 -4.50
N GLY A 96 -3.22 52.89 -3.69
CA GLY A 96 -4.54 53.00 -3.04
C GLY A 96 -4.88 51.88 -2.04
N VAL A 97 -3.88 51.12 -1.57
CA VAL A 97 -4.06 50.02 -0.60
C VAL A 97 -3.39 50.35 0.72
N GLY A 98 -4.08 50.07 1.84
CA GLY A 98 -3.56 50.26 3.20
C GLY A 98 -2.68 49.11 3.72
N ALA A 99 -2.17 48.25 2.83
CA ALA A 99 -1.37 47.08 3.16
C ALA A 99 -0.12 47.01 2.27
N LYS A 100 0.90 46.25 2.71
CA LYS A 100 2.18 46.17 2.01
C LYS A 100 2.06 45.40 0.69
N ILE A 101 2.82 45.83 -0.32
CA ILE A 101 3.06 45.00 -1.51
C ILE A 101 4.17 44.00 -1.22
N ILE A 102 3.95 42.75 -1.63
CA ILE A 102 4.90 41.64 -1.43
C ILE A 102 5.59 41.20 -2.71
N GLN A 103 4.97 41.43 -3.88
CA GLN A 103 5.58 41.11 -5.18
C GLN A 103 5.09 42.09 -6.26
N ILE A 104 5.96 42.35 -7.23
CA ILE A 104 5.67 43.07 -8.46
C ILE A 104 6.06 42.21 -9.67
N ALA A 105 5.30 42.30 -10.76
CA ALA A 105 5.62 41.71 -12.06
C ALA A 105 5.30 42.70 -13.18
N VAL A 106 6.04 42.63 -14.27
CA VAL A 106 5.96 43.59 -15.37
C VAL A 106 6.05 42.83 -16.69
N GLY A 107 5.10 43.10 -17.60
CA GLY A 107 5.17 42.64 -18.99
C GLY A 107 5.87 43.68 -19.87
N TYR A 108 5.52 43.77 -21.15
CA TYR A 108 6.13 44.78 -22.01
C TYR A 108 5.74 46.21 -21.60
N ASP A 109 4.44 46.42 -21.37
CA ASP A 109 3.85 47.74 -21.10
C ASP A 109 2.78 47.72 -19.99
N HIS A 110 2.63 46.60 -19.26
CA HIS A 110 1.69 46.45 -18.14
C HIS A 110 2.36 45.94 -16.88
N ASN A 111 1.69 46.13 -15.75
CA ASN A 111 2.21 45.79 -14.43
C ASN A 111 1.17 45.08 -13.58
N LEU A 112 1.66 44.23 -12.69
CA LEU A 112 0.89 43.58 -11.63
C LEU A 112 1.61 43.77 -10.27
N ALA A 113 0.83 43.90 -9.20
CA ALA A 113 1.34 43.95 -7.84
C ALA A 113 0.46 43.13 -6.88
N VAL A 114 1.09 42.29 -6.08
CA VAL A 114 0.44 41.44 -5.07
C VAL A 114 0.51 42.13 -3.71
N VAL A 115 -0.65 42.30 -3.09
CA VAL A 115 -0.78 42.84 -1.73
C VAL A 115 -0.63 41.71 -0.71
N GLU A 116 -0.09 42.01 0.47
CA GLU A 116 0.14 41.04 1.57
C GLU A 116 -1.11 40.23 1.96
N ASP A 117 -2.30 40.84 1.83
CA ASP A 117 -3.60 40.21 2.08
C ASP A 117 -4.17 39.42 0.90
N GLY A 118 -3.38 39.19 -0.15
CA GLY A 118 -3.75 38.37 -1.31
C GLY A 118 -4.53 39.09 -2.41
N ARG A 119 -4.76 40.41 -2.29
CA ARG A 119 -5.35 41.19 -3.38
C ARG A 119 -4.34 41.38 -4.52
N LEU A 120 -4.85 41.46 -5.75
CA LEU A 120 -4.07 41.73 -6.95
C LEU A 120 -4.42 43.11 -7.54
N LEU A 121 -3.40 43.90 -7.86
CA LEU A 121 -3.51 45.19 -8.55
C LEU A 121 -2.87 45.12 -9.93
N GLY A 122 -3.37 45.90 -10.89
CA GLY A 122 -2.76 46.04 -12.21
C GLY A 122 -3.01 47.41 -12.86
N TRP A 123 -2.06 47.84 -13.71
CA TRP A 123 -2.09 49.10 -14.47
C TRP A 123 -1.10 49.07 -15.65
N GLY A 124 -1.27 49.97 -16.62
CA GLY A 124 -0.54 50.01 -17.89
C GLY A 124 -1.41 49.62 -19.10
N ASP A 125 -0.79 48.99 -20.10
CA ASP A 125 -1.50 48.51 -21.30
C ASP A 125 -2.52 47.42 -20.97
N ASN A 126 -3.68 47.51 -21.59
CA ASN A 126 -4.78 46.57 -21.51
C ASN A 126 -5.39 46.28 -22.90
N SER A 127 -4.68 46.61 -23.98
CA SER A 127 -5.11 46.36 -25.35
C SER A 127 -5.46 44.89 -25.62
N LYS A 128 -4.77 43.96 -24.96
CA LYS A 128 -5.00 42.50 -25.00
C LYS A 128 -5.71 41.95 -23.76
N GLY A 129 -6.29 42.80 -22.91
CA GLY A 129 -7.00 42.37 -21.70
C GLY A 129 -6.10 41.91 -20.54
N GLN A 130 -4.80 42.17 -20.59
CA GLN A 130 -3.80 41.68 -19.62
C GLN A 130 -3.89 42.28 -18.21
N ILE A 131 -4.75 43.28 -17.98
CA ILE A 131 -5.04 43.87 -16.65
C ILE A 131 -6.47 43.52 -16.18
N LEU A 132 -7.33 42.95 -17.03
CA LEU A 132 -8.73 42.63 -16.73
C LEU A 132 -9.53 43.86 -16.24
N SER A 133 -10.12 44.59 -17.18
CA SER A 133 -10.96 45.77 -16.88
C SER A 133 -12.38 45.57 -17.38
N ASN A 134 -13.36 45.88 -16.53
CA ASN A 134 -14.79 45.94 -16.91
C ASN A 134 -15.10 47.07 -17.91
N PHE A 135 -14.21 48.05 -18.02
CA PHE A 135 -14.32 49.12 -19.00
C PHE A 135 -13.45 48.80 -20.21
N PRO A 136 -13.91 49.09 -21.44
CA PRO A 136 -13.16 48.88 -22.69
C PRO A 136 -11.97 49.84 -22.86
N SER A 137 -11.37 50.31 -21.75
CA SER A 137 -10.15 51.12 -21.81
C SER A 137 -8.97 50.22 -22.15
N GLU A 138 -8.29 50.57 -23.24
CA GLU A 138 -7.02 49.94 -23.63
C GLU A 138 -5.86 50.37 -22.72
N LYS A 139 -6.03 51.42 -21.90
CA LYS A 139 -5.00 51.92 -20.98
C LYS A 139 -5.57 52.09 -19.58
N ILE A 140 -4.92 51.53 -18.59
CA ILE A 140 -5.30 51.64 -17.18
C ILE A 140 -4.21 52.47 -16.49
N ILE A 141 -4.44 53.77 -16.36
CA ILE A 141 -3.38 54.71 -15.96
C ILE A 141 -3.03 54.61 -14.47
N LEU A 142 -4.03 54.37 -13.62
CA LEU A 142 -3.85 54.22 -12.17
C LEU A 142 -3.98 52.75 -11.76
N PRO A 143 -3.22 52.30 -10.74
CA PRO A 143 -3.37 50.98 -10.13
C PRO A 143 -4.82 50.65 -9.81
N ARG A 144 -5.31 49.53 -10.35
CA ARG A 144 -6.67 49.08 -10.16
C ARG A 144 -6.70 47.70 -9.52
N LYS A 145 -7.63 47.48 -8.59
CA LYS A 145 -7.89 46.15 -8.01
C LYS A 145 -8.55 45.23 -9.02
N LEU A 146 -7.97 44.05 -9.22
CA LEU A 146 -8.55 42.96 -10.01
C LEU A 146 -9.44 42.13 -9.06
N CYS A 147 -10.71 42.49 -8.96
CA CYS A 147 -11.64 41.91 -7.98
C CYS A 147 -11.94 40.42 -8.18
N THR A 148 -11.58 39.84 -9.33
CA THR A 148 -11.77 38.43 -9.65
C THR A 148 -10.91 37.51 -8.78
N PHE A 149 -9.83 38.01 -8.19
CA PHE A 149 -8.88 37.20 -7.42
C PHE A 149 -8.87 37.55 -5.94
N THR A 150 -8.70 36.51 -5.13
CA THR A 150 -8.39 36.55 -3.70
C THR A 150 -7.20 35.64 -3.43
N GLU A 151 -6.49 35.86 -2.32
CA GLU A 151 -5.42 34.96 -1.84
C GLU A 151 -4.28 34.74 -2.84
N VAL A 152 -3.99 35.70 -3.71
CA VAL A 152 -2.86 35.61 -4.65
C VAL A 152 -1.54 35.66 -3.86
N VAL A 153 -0.66 34.71 -4.13
CA VAL A 153 0.68 34.64 -3.53
C VAL A 153 1.79 34.98 -4.52
N GLN A 154 1.58 34.71 -5.82
CA GLN A 154 2.53 35.09 -6.85
C GLN A 154 1.90 35.58 -8.15
N VAL A 155 2.67 36.38 -8.89
CA VAL A 155 2.35 36.82 -10.25
C VAL A 155 3.57 36.75 -11.17
N SER A 156 3.31 36.53 -12.46
CA SER A 156 4.29 36.66 -13.54
C SER A 156 3.62 37.24 -14.77
N CYS A 157 4.36 38.02 -15.57
CA CYS A 157 3.86 38.61 -16.81
C CYS A 157 4.66 38.07 -18.00
N GLY A 158 3.96 37.70 -19.07
CA GLY A 158 4.56 37.53 -20.39
C GLY A 158 4.63 38.86 -21.14
N ALA A 159 4.75 38.83 -22.46
CA ALA A 159 4.81 40.07 -23.26
C ALA A 159 3.53 40.91 -23.11
N SER A 160 2.38 40.28 -23.38
CA SER A 160 1.03 40.86 -23.27
C SER A 160 0.06 39.92 -22.54
N SER A 161 0.61 39.06 -21.66
CA SER A 161 -0.14 38.08 -20.88
C SER A 161 0.26 38.15 -19.41
N SER A 162 -0.58 37.57 -18.56
CA SER A 162 -0.46 37.66 -17.12
C SER A 162 -0.84 36.33 -16.49
N MET A 163 -0.10 35.94 -15.45
CA MET A 163 -0.35 34.75 -14.66
C MET A 163 -0.38 35.09 -13.17
N ALA A 164 -1.21 34.35 -12.43
CA ALA A 164 -1.27 34.41 -10.97
C ALA A 164 -1.32 33.01 -10.36
N LEU A 165 -0.76 32.87 -9.16
CA LEU A 165 -0.80 31.68 -8.30
C LEU A 165 -1.51 32.04 -6.99
N SER A 166 -2.51 31.26 -6.57
CA SER A 166 -3.17 31.42 -5.26
C SER A 166 -2.45 30.71 -4.13
N GLU A 167 -2.83 31.05 -2.89
CA GLU A 167 -2.43 30.35 -1.67
C GLU A 167 -2.85 28.88 -1.66
N ALA A 168 -3.94 28.56 -2.37
CA ALA A 168 -4.42 27.22 -2.62
C ALA A 168 -3.64 26.51 -3.76
N GLY A 169 -2.78 27.19 -4.52
CA GLY A 169 -2.01 26.59 -5.61
C GLY A 169 -2.71 26.59 -6.98
N THR A 170 -3.84 27.26 -7.11
CA THR A 170 -4.53 27.50 -8.39
C THR A 170 -3.71 28.44 -9.27
N VAL A 171 -3.51 28.08 -10.53
CA VAL A 171 -2.81 28.91 -11.51
C VAL A 171 -3.81 29.49 -12.50
N TRP A 172 -3.89 30.81 -12.58
CA TRP A 172 -4.67 31.52 -13.59
C TRP A 172 -3.79 32.11 -14.68
N ILE A 173 -4.35 32.23 -15.88
CA ILE A 173 -3.77 32.96 -16.99
C ILE A 173 -4.80 33.82 -17.71
N TRP A 174 -4.39 35.00 -18.18
CA TRP A 174 -5.20 35.89 -19.01
C TRP A 174 -4.32 36.78 -19.90
N GLY A 175 -4.96 37.60 -20.75
CA GLY A 175 -4.27 38.39 -21.76
C GLY A 175 -4.07 37.62 -23.07
N GLU A 176 -2.94 37.84 -23.75
CA GLU A 176 -2.61 37.14 -24.99
C GLU A 176 -2.09 35.71 -24.74
N TYR A 177 -2.98 34.72 -24.91
CA TYR A 177 -2.69 33.31 -24.65
C TYR A 177 -2.98 32.45 -25.88
N MET A 178 -1.97 31.74 -26.39
CA MET A 178 -2.10 30.82 -27.53
C MET A 178 -2.84 31.44 -28.73
N SER A 179 -2.42 32.66 -29.11
CA SER A 179 -3.02 33.45 -30.20
C SER A 179 -4.48 33.89 -29.97
N LYS A 180 -4.98 33.77 -28.73
CA LYS A 180 -6.30 34.26 -28.31
C LYS A 180 -6.13 35.39 -27.29
N ILE A 181 -7.09 36.31 -27.29
CA ILE A 181 -7.17 37.38 -26.29
C ILE A 181 -8.17 36.94 -25.21
N LEU A 182 -7.67 36.63 -24.02
CA LEU A 182 -8.47 36.26 -22.85
C LEU A 182 -8.76 37.52 -22.03
N ARG A 183 -10.02 37.98 -22.06
CA ARG A 183 -10.50 39.13 -21.25
C ARG A 183 -11.07 38.71 -19.89
N GLU A 184 -11.03 37.42 -19.60
CA GLU A 184 -11.35 36.79 -18.33
C GLU A 184 -10.25 35.78 -18.01
N PRO A 185 -9.91 35.56 -16.73
CA PRO A 185 -8.94 34.55 -16.36
C PRO A 185 -9.46 33.14 -16.56
N ILE A 186 -8.60 32.27 -17.09
CA ILE A 186 -8.84 30.82 -17.13
C ILE A 186 -7.95 30.13 -16.10
N VAL A 187 -8.45 29.07 -15.48
CA VAL A 187 -7.66 28.18 -14.61
C VAL A 187 -6.91 27.18 -15.48
N ILE A 188 -5.63 26.92 -15.17
CA ILE A 188 -4.86 25.84 -15.78
C ILE A 188 -5.08 24.56 -14.96
N ASP A 189 -6.22 23.91 -15.18
CA ASP A 189 -6.67 22.75 -14.37
C ASP A 189 -5.64 21.61 -14.32
N LEU A 190 -4.92 21.37 -15.42
CA LEU A 190 -3.94 20.28 -15.54
C LEU A 190 -2.81 20.33 -14.51
N ILE A 191 -2.43 21.51 -14.04
CA ILE A 191 -1.42 21.68 -12.98
C ILE A 191 -2.06 22.00 -11.63
N GLY A 192 -3.40 22.12 -11.56
CA GLY A 192 -4.14 22.34 -10.32
C GLY A 192 -4.02 21.19 -9.31
N PHE A 193 -3.52 20.02 -9.74
CA PHE A 193 -3.22 18.88 -8.88
C PHE A 193 -1.78 18.86 -8.36
N LEU A 194 -0.90 19.71 -8.91
CA LEU A 194 0.51 19.72 -8.60
C LEU A 194 0.80 20.76 -7.53
N PRO A 195 1.71 20.50 -6.58
CA PRO A 195 2.05 21.47 -5.54
C PRO A 195 2.94 22.59 -6.08
N ILE A 196 2.37 23.50 -6.87
CA ILE A 196 3.11 24.58 -7.51
C ILE A 196 3.68 25.53 -6.46
N VAL A 197 4.96 25.85 -6.55
CA VAL A 197 5.66 26.80 -5.67
C VAL A 197 6.22 28.01 -6.41
N GLN A 198 6.32 27.93 -7.75
CA GLN A 198 6.75 29.06 -8.56
C GLN A 198 6.07 29.03 -9.92
N ILE A 199 5.68 30.21 -10.40
CA ILE A 199 5.27 30.46 -11.79
C ILE A 199 6.23 31.46 -12.46
N ALA A 200 6.51 31.25 -13.74
CA ALA A 200 7.28 32.16 -14.57
C ALA A 200 6.72 32.20 -15.99
N ALA A 201 6.87 33.35 -16.66
CA ALA A 201 6.41 33.55 -18.03
C ALA A 201 7.54 34.17 -18.87
N GLY A 202 7.73 33.65 -20.08
CA GLY A 202 8.42 34.37 -21.14
C GLY A 202 7.43 35.09 -22.04
N ASP A 203 7.81 35.45 -23.27
CA ASP A 203 6.95 36.28 -24.12
C ASP A 203 5.59 35.62 -24.41
N TYR A 204 5.63 34.34 -24.81
CA TYR A 204 4.46 33.55 -25.21
C TYR A 204 4.50 32.10 -24.69
N TYR A 205 5.28 31.85 -23.64
CA TYR A 205 5.41 30.54 -23.00
C TYR A 205 5.49 30.68 -21.49
N TYR A 206 5.22 29.59 -20.78
CA TYR A 206 4.94 29.59 -19.37
C TYR A 206 5.60 28.39 -18.70
N VAL A 207 6.03 28.58 -17.46
CA VAL A 207 6.74 27.59 -16.65
C VAL A 207 6.14 27.55 -15.26
N ALA A 208 5.92 26.35 -14.74
CA ALA A 208 5.52 26.11 -13.36
C ALA A 208 6.51 25.13 -12.70
N LEU A 209 6.92 25.42 -11.47
CA LEU A 209 7.79 24.58 -10.65
C LEU A 209 6.99 24.00 -9.48
N THR A 210 7.09 22.69 -9.26
CA THR A 210 6.47 22.02 -8.11
C THR A 210 7.36 22.03 -6.87
N ALA A 211 6.77 21.86 -5.69
CA ALA A 211 7.47 21.69 -4.42
C ALA A 211 8.39 20.45 -4.42
N SER A 212 8.23 19.55 -5.38
CA SER A 212 9.08 18.38 -5.59
C SER A 212 10.12 18.59 -6.69
N GLY A 213 10.31 19.83 -7.17
CA GLY A 213 11.30 20.16 -8.21
C GLY A 213 10.92 19.72 -9.62
N GLY A 214 9.66 19.32 -9.84
CA GLY A 214 9.13 19.07 -11.17
C GLY A 214 8.94 20.37 -11.93
N VAL A 215 9.46 20.45 -13.16
CA VAL A 215 9.31 21.62 -14.04
C VAL A 215 8.31 21.30 -15.14
N TYR A 216 7.30 22.14 -15.30
CA TYR A 216 6.25 22.02 -16.30
C TYR A 216 6.27 23.23 -17.21
N THR A 217 6.18 23.00 -18.51
CA THR A 217 6.29 24.06 -19.53
C THR A 217 5.19 23.93 -20.58
N TRP A 218 4.66 25.06 -21.05
CA TRP A 218 3.71 25.14 -22.16
C TRP A 218 3.77 26.50 -22.86
N GLY A 219 3.08 26.63 -23.98
CA GLY A 219 3.06 27.80 -24.85
C GLY A 219 3.89 27.61 -26.11
N ALA A 220 4.49 28.70 -26.58
CA ALA A 220 5.35 28.70 -27.77
C ALA A 220 6.63 27.88 -27.58
N ASN A 221 7.05 27.15 -28.63
CA ASN A 221 8.24 26.30 -28.59
C ASN A 221 9.15 26.42 -29.84
N ASP A 222 9.05 27.52 -30.59
CA ASP A 222 9.77 27.69 -31.86
C ASP A 222 11.31 27.66 -31.70
N CYS A 223 11.79 27.94 -30.48
CA CYS A 223 13.20 27.91 -30.10
C CYS A 223 13.56 26.72 -29.20
N GLY A 224 12.64 25.77 -28.94
CA GLY A 224 12.89 24.67 -27.99
C GLY A 224 12.83 25.09 -26.52
N GLN A 225 12.26 26.26 -26.21
CA GLN A 225 12.21 26.84 -24.87
C GLN A 225 11.34 26.07 -23.87
N LEU A 226 10.58 25.06 -24.33
CA LEU A 226 9.88 24.12 -23.46
C LEU A 226 10.75 22.91 -23.05
N GLY A 227 11.89 22.65 -23.69
CA GLY A 227 12.84 21.61 -23.23
C GLY A 227 12.38 20.15 -23.45
N HIS A 228 11.43 19.92 -24.34
CA HIS A 228 10.85 18.59 -24.62
C HIS A 228 11.53 17.80 -25.75
N LYS A 229 12.71 18.22 -26.24
CA LYS A 229 13.41 17.63 -27.39
C LYS A 229 12.61 17.69 -28.70
N ASP A 230 11.85 18.76 -28.85
CA ASP A 230 11.12 19.11 -30.06
C ASP A 230 10.88 20.63 -30.12
N TYR A 231 10.25 21.08 -31.21
CA TYR A 231 9.88 22.47 -31.45
C TYR A 231 8.36 22.64 -31.55
N VAL A 232 7.59 21.76 -30.90
CA VAL A 232 6.12 21.76 -30.97
C VAL A 232 5.56 22.62 -29.84
N SER A 233 4.86 23.70 -30.20
CA SER A 233 4.12 24.53 -29.26
C SER A 233 2.98 23.75 -28.62
N ARG A 234 2.72 23.98 -27.33
CA ARG A 234 1.76 23.20 -26.54
C ARG A 234 0.78 24.12 -25.85
N SER A 235 -0.52 23.86 -25.99
CA SER A 235 -1.55 24.59 -25.25
C SER A 235 -1.71 24.13 -23.79
N LEU A 236 -1.11 22.99 -23.43
CA LEU A 236 -1.26 22.33 -22.14
C LEU A 236 0.11 22.11 -21.49
N PRO A 237 0.23 22.27 -20.15
CA PRO A 237 1.45 21.97 -19.39
C PRO A 237 1.98 20.56 -19.63
N MET A 238 3.28 20.44 -19.84
CA MET A 238 3.98 19.16 -19.94
C MET A 238 5.25 19.16 -19.09
N ARG A 239 5.53 18.03 -18.43
CA ARG A 239 6.73 17.89 -17.57
C ARG A 239 8.01 17.82 -18.40
N VAL A 240 9.03 18.58 -18.01
CA VAL A 240 10.36 18.58 -18.63
C VAL A 240 11.18 17.40 -18.09
N LYS A 241 11.01 16.21 -18.68
CA LYS A 241 11.64 14.96 -18.22
C LYS A 241 13.17 15.02 -18.07
N HIS A 242 13.86 15.86 -18.85
CA HIS A 242 15.31 16.05 -18.76
C HIS A 242 15.77 16.77 -17.48
N LEU A 243 14.87 17.41 -16.74
CA LEU A 243 15.14 18.01 -15.43
C LEU A 243 14.74 17.10 -14.27
N ASP A 244 14.20 15.91 -14.54
CA ASP A 244 13.87 14.96 -13.48
C ASP A 244 15.13 14.58 -12.70
N SER A 245 15.00 14.47 -11.37
CA SER A 245 16.11 14.16 -10.45
C SER A 245 17.22 15.22 -10.39
N MET A 246 17.02 16.41 -10.98
CA MET A 246 17.98 17.52 -10.90
C MET A 246 17.73 18.46 -9.71
N ASN A 247 16.75 18.16 -8.84
CA ASN A 247 16.41 18.93 -7.64
C ASN A 247 16.23 20.43 -7.93
N ILE A 248 15.43 20.77 -8.93
CA ILE A 248 15.21 22.18 -9.32
C ILE A 248 14.49 22.93 -8.20
N VAL A 249 15.00 24.11 -7.87
CA VAL A 249 14.48 24.99 -6.81
C VAL A 249 14.05 26.36 -7.30
N TYR A 250 14.47 26.74 -8.52
CA TYR A 250 14.10 28.02 -9.11
C TYR A 250 14.14 27.95 -10.63
N VAL A 251 13.25 28.69 -11.28
CA VAL A 251 13.21 28.88 -12.74
C VAL A 251 13.18 30.36 -13.11
N ALA A 252 13.76 30.72 -14.25
CA ALA A 252 13.71 32.07 -14.81
C ALA A 252 13.49 32.01 -16.32
N CYS A 253 12.63 32.89 -16.82
CA CYS A 253 12.22 32.94 -18.22
C CYS A 253 12.70 34.23 -18.87
N GLY A 254 13.41 34.12 -19.98
CA GLY A 254 13.57 35.22 -20.92
C GLY A 254 12.50 35.18 -22.00
N ALA A 255 12.67 35.98 -23.06
CA ALA A 255 11.70 36.04 -24.15
C ALA A 255 11.40 34.68 -24.77
N ASN A 256 12.47 33.93 -25.05
CA ASN A 256 12.41 32.63 -25.74
C ASN A 256 13.46 31.65 -25.20
N HIS A 257 13.91 31.79 -23.95
CA HIS A 257 14.85 30.87 -23.30
C HIS A 257 14.56 30.73 -21.81
N THR A 258 14.84 29.55 -21.27
CA THR A 258 14.54 29.17 -19.88
C THR A 258 15.83 28.78 -19.17
N LEU A 259 15.98 29.27 -17.94
CA LEU A 259 17.00 28.82 -16.99
C LEU A 259 16.35 28.09 -15.81
N ALA A 260 16.96 27.00 -15.38
CA ALA A 260 16.57 26.26 -14.19
C ALA A 260 17.77 26.09 -13.26
N LEU A 261 17.58 26.39 -11.97
CA LEU A 261 18.60 26.29 -10.92
C LEU A 261 18.29 25.10 -10.02
N SER A 262 19.27 24.21 -9.82
CA SER A 262 19.18 23.12 -8.86
C SER A 262 19.52 23.57 -7.44
N LYS A 263 19.09 22.78 -6.44
CA LYS A 263 19.50 22.94 -5.05
C LYS A 263 21.03 22.92 -4.88
N ASP A 264 21.72 22.10 -5.66
CA ASP A 264 23.19 21.97 -5.64
C ASP A 264 23.90 23.13 -6.37
N GLY A 265 23.18 24.15 -6.80
CA GLY A 265 23.74 25.32 -7.48
C GLY A 265 24.13 25.09 -8.94
N LYS A 266 23.63 24.03 -9.60
CA LYS A 266 23.81 23.82 -11.05
C LYS A 266 22.76 24.58 -11.83
N VAL A 267 23.14 25.13 -12.98
CA VAL A 267 22.24 25.87 -13.86
C VAL A 267 22.08 25.14 -15.18
N PHE A 268 20.84 24.91 -15.58
CA PHE A 268 20.46 24.32 -16.86
C PHE A 268 19.81 25.39 -17.74
N ALA A 269 20.18 25.43 -19.01
CA ALA A 269 19.67 26.38 -19.99
C ALA A 269 19.09 25.66 -21.22
N PHE A 270 17.99 26.19 -21.75
CA PHE A 270 17.35 25.74 -22.99
C PHE A 270 16.53 26.85 -23.65
N GLY A 271 16.16 26.67 -24.91
CA GLY A 271 15.51 27.67 -25.75
C GLY A 271 16.48 28.39 -26.69
N SER A 272 16.17 29.63 -27.03
CA SER A 272 16.95 30.45 -27.95
C SER A 272 18.36 30.69 -27.42
N ASP A 273 19.37 30.50 -28.26
CA ASP A 273 20.79 30.75 -27.97
C ASP A 273 21.47 31.55 -29.11
N SER A 274 20.69 32.21 -29.96
CA SER A 274 21.18 32.98 -31.12
C SER A 274 22.14 34.11 -30.75
N SER A 275 22.07 34.59 -29.51
CA SER A 275 22.97 35.59 -28.93
C SER A 275 23.83 35.03 -27.80
N GLY A 276 23.85 33.71 -27.58
CA GLY A 276 24.62 33.11 -26.49
C GLY A 276 23.96 33.17 -25.12
N GLN A 277 22.66 33.43 -25.03
CA GLN A 277 21.93 33.61 -23.77
C GLN A 277 21.71 32.32 -22.97
N CYS A 278 22.05 31.15 -23.53
CA CYS A 278 22.18 29.89 -22.78
C CYS A 278 23.59 29.70 -22.20
N GLY A 279 24.60 30.47 -22.63
CA GLY A 279 25.93 30.50 -22.02
C GLY A 279 26.78 29.25 -22.27
N LEU A 280 26.50 28.48 -23.33
CA LEU A 280 27.09 27.17 -23.55
C LEU A 280 28.44 27.19 -24.28
N GLY A 281 28.95 28.36 -24.66
CA GLY A 281 30.27 28.53 -25.29
C GLY A 281 30.41 27.98 -26.70
N ARG A 282 29.29 27.65 -27.37
CA ARG A 282 29.26 27.09 -28.71
C ARG A 282 28.31 27.86 -29.63
N LYS A 283 28.54 27.77 -30.94
CA LYS A 283 27.68 28.40 -31.95
C LYS A 283 26.51 27.47 -32.31
N LYS A 284 25.47 27.46 -31.48
CA LYS A 284 24.17 26.84 -31.78
C LYS A 284 23.08 27.88 -31.51
N ASN A 285 22.10 27.99 -32.40
CA ASN A 285 21.11 29.07 -32.30
C ASN A 285 19.99 28.80 -31.28
N ARG A 286 19.84 27.55 -30.84
CA ARG A 286 18.77 27.11 -29.95
C ARG A 286 19.05 25.73 -29.37
N GLU A 287 18.51 25.46 -28.19
CA GLU A 287 18.62 24.21 -27.46
C GLU A 287 17.22 23.71 -27.08
N ASP A 288 16.87 22.50 -27.51
CA ASP A 288 15.57 21.87 -27.31
C ASP A 288 15.52 20.95 -26.08
N ILE A 289 16.64 20.80 -25.38
CA ILE A 289 16.77 20.10 -24.12
C ILE A 289 17.52 20.97 -23.10
N PRO A 290 17.20 20.90 -21.80
CA PRO A 290 17.97 21.51 -20.73
C PRO A 290 19.43 21.02 -20.70
N ILE A 291 20.39 21.95 -20.74
CA ILE A 291 21.82 21.64 -20.74
C ILE A 291 22.52 22.40 -19.63
N SER A 292 23.32 21.68 -18.83
CA SER A 292 24.14 22.28 -17.77
C SER A 292 25.16 23.26 -18.36
N ILE A 293 25.25 24.45 -17.79
CA ILE A 293 26.20 25.48 -18.25
C ILE A 293 27.63 25.11 -17.79
N PRO A 294 28.57 24.83 -18.71
CA PRO A 294 29.89 24.30 -18.35
C PRO A 294 30.74 25.21 -17.45
N GLU A 295 30.63 26.53 -17.64
CA GLU A 295 31.41 27.52 -16.88
C GLU A 295 31.06 27.53 -15.38
N PHE A 296 29.87 27.05 -15.00
CA PHE A 296 29.45 26.96 -13.60
C PHE A 296 29.72 25.58 -12.98
N LEU A 297 30.29 24.62 -13.73
CA LEU A 297 30.65 23.32 -13.17
C LEU A 297 31.70 23.50 -12.06
N GLY A 298 31.44 22.92 -10.89
CA GLY A 298 32.28 23.06 -9.70
C GLY A 298 32.07 24.37 -8.92
N SER A 299 31.20 25.25 -9.39
CA SER A 299 30.74 26.43 -8.66
C SER A 299 29.33 26.21 -8.11
N HIS A 300 28.97 26.96 -7.06
CA HIS A 300 27.63 26.95 -6.49
C HIS A 300 26.90 28.24 -6.89
N VAL A 301 25.99 28.16 -7.87
CA VAL A 301 25.17 29.29 -8.27
C VAL A 301 24.05 29.49 -7.25
N SER A 302 23.93 30.71 -6.73
CA SER A 302 22.96 31.08 -5.69
C SER A 302 21.70 31.74 -6.24
N ALA A 303 21.79 32.40 -7.40
CA ALA A 303 20.66 33.06 -8.07
C ALA A 303 20.81 33.09 -9.58
N ILE A 304 19.67 33.14 -10.28
CA ILE A 304 19.58 33.31 -11.74
C ILE A 304 18.51 34.35 -12.09
N ALA A 305 18.71 35.09 -13.19
CA ALA A 305 17.72 36.00 -13.75
C ALA A 305 17.84 36.02 -15.29
N CYS A 306 16.71 36.19 -15.97
CA CYS A 306 16.65 36.25 -17.43
C CYS A 306 16.10 37.61 -17.87
N GLY A 307 16.77 38.23 -18.84
CA GLY A 307 16.22 39.33 -19.61
C GLY A 307 15.63 38.85 -20.93
N ARG A 308 15.40 39.76 -21.89
CA ARG A 308 14.82 39.37 -23.19
C ARG A 308 15.73 38.41 -23.96
N ARG A 309 17.03 38.72 -24.02
CA ARG A 309 18.04 37.93 -24.78
C ARG A 309 19.38 37.83 -24.04
N HIS A 310 19.35 37.96 -22.72
CA HIS A 310 20.53 37.81 -21.86
C HIS A 310 20.14 37.16 -20.53
N SER A 311 21.16 36.73 -19.80
CA SER A 311 21.03 35.95 -18.58
C SER A 311 22.09 36.38 -17.57
N LEU A 312 21.71 36.35 -16.30
CA LEU A 312 22.57 36.66 -15.15
C LEU A 312 22.57 35.48 -14.18
N ALA A 313 23.72 35.25 -13.54
CA ALA A 313 23.90 34.27 -12.47
C ALA A 313 24.72 34.88 -11.33
N LEU A 314 24.39 34.53 -10.08
CA LEU A 314 25.10 34.98 -8.88
C LEU A 314 25.90 33.83 -8.28
N VAL A 315 27.22 33.96 -8.23
CA VAL A 315 28.13 32.94 -7.71
C VAL A 315 29.03 33.58 -6.67
N ASN A 316 28.98 33.13 -5.41
CA ASN A 316 29.79 33.64 -4.31
C ASN A 316 29.79 35.19 -4.21
N GLY A 317 28.60 35.81 -4.28
CA GLY A 317 28.45 37.26 -4.23
C GLY A 317 28.96 38.01 -5.47
N GLN A 318 29.21 37.32 -6.59
CA GLN A 318 29.68 37.90 -7.85
C GLN A 318 28.74 37.58 -9.00
N VAL A 319 28.47 38.58 -9.84
CA VAL A 319 27.58 38.41 -10.99
C VAL A 319 28.34 37.92 -12.21
N TRP A 320 27.75 36.95 -12.89
CA TRP A 320 28.14 36.44 -14.18
C TRP A 320 27.03 36.72 -15.19
N SER A 321 27.39 37.25 -16.35
CA SER A 321 26.44 37.70 -17.37
C SER A 321 26.79 37.13 -18.74
N PHE A 322 25.78 36.77 -19.53
CA PHE A 322 25.92 36.22 -20.89
C PHE A 322 24.68 36.50 -21.75
N GLY A 323 24.82 36.40 -23.07
CA GLY A 323 23.81 36.76 -24.06
C GLY A 323 24.10 38.09 -24.77
N THR A 324 23.04 38.70 -25.32
CA THR A 324 23.10 39.99 -26.04
C THR A 324 23.69 41.09 -25.16
N ASN A 325 24.55 41.93 -25.74
CA ASN A 325 25.16 43.07 -25.06
C ASN A 325 25.14 44.38 -25.86
N ASN A 326 24.26 44.49 -26.85
CA ASN A 326 24.21 45.64 -27.76
C ASN A 326 23.91 46.97 -27.05
N ASN A 327 23.29 46.93 -25.87
CA ASN A 327 22.96 48.09 -25.04
C ASN A 327 23.81 48.13 -23.76
N GLY A 328 24.86 47.31 -23.63
CA GLY A 328 25.65 47.22 -22.40
C GLY A 328 24.98 46.46 -21.25
N GLN A 329 23.91 45.71 -21.51
CA GLN A 329 23.10 45.03 -20.48
C GLN A 329 23.81 43.90 -19.72
N LEU A 330 25.05 43.55 -20.12
CA LEU A 330 25.92 42.64 -19.37
C LEU A 330 26.84 43.38 -18.37
N GLY A 331 27.01 44.70 -18.47
CA GLY A 331 27.81 45.48 -17.51
C GLY A 331 29.31 45.20 -17.59
N LEU A 332 29.82 44.81 -18.77
CA LEU A 332 31.20 44.37 -18.98
C LEU A 332 32.13 45.48 -19.52
N ASN A 333 31.69 46.74 -19.51
CA ASN A 333 32.36 47.88 -20.13
C ASN A 333 32.72 47.61 -21.61
N SER A 334 31.74 47.03 -22.33
CA SER A 334 31.86 46.61 -23.72
C SER A 334 30.45 46.43 -24.30
N PHE A 335 30.32 46.50 -25.63
CA PHE A 335 29.11 46.12 -26.37
C PHE A 335 29.17 44.69 -26.94
N ASN A 336 30.24 43.95 -26.66
CA ASN A 336 30.41 42.60 -27.19
C ASN A 336 29.48 41.61 -26.49
N THR A 337 28.59 40.99 -27.28
CA THR A 337 27.76 39.85 -26.89
C THR A 337 28.64 38.70 -26.40
N GLN A 338 28.21 38.01 -25.33
CA GLN A 338 29.00 36.94 -24.70
C GLN A 338 28.26 35.60 -24.79
N ILE A 339 28.86 34.62 -25.46
CA ILE A 339 28.31 33.26 -25.57
C ILE A 339 28.72 32.32 -24.43
N THR A 340 29.57 32.81 -23.53
CA THR A 340 30.04 32.12 -22.32
C THR A 340 29.86 33.09 -21.16
N PRO A 341 29.43 32.63 -19.96
CA PRO A 341 29.34 33.48 -18.79
C PRO A 341 30.62 34.28 -18.54
N ARG A 342 30.46 35.59 -18.31
CA ARG A 342 31.55 36.49 -17.94
C ARG A 342 31.25 37.19 -16.63
N LYS A 343 32.23 37.14 -15.73
CA LYS A 343 32.16 37.81 -14.44
C LYS A 343 32.27 39.33 -14.56
N LEU A 344 31.39 40.04 -13.87
CA LEU A 344 31.48 41.50 -13.69
C LEU A 344 32.69 41.84 -12.80
N LYS A 345 33.45 42.87 -13.19
CA LYS A 345 34.63 43.32 -12.43
C LYS A 345 34.22 44.34 -11.36
N ASN A 346 35.01 44.44 -10.29
CA ASN A 346 34.93 45.46 -9.24
C ASN A 346 33.64 45.50 -8.38
N HIS A 347 32.73 44.54 -8.54
CA HIS A 347 31.55 44.38 -7.70
C HIS A 347 31.60 43.02 -6.99
N ASN A 348 31.73 43.05 -5.67
CA ASN A 348 31.69 41.88 -4.79
C ASN A 348 30.57 42.09 -3.76
N ASN A 349 30.13 41.03 -3.08
CA ASN A 349 29.05 41.08 -2.07
C ASN A 349 27.71 41.51 -2.68
N ILE A 350 27.41 41.00 -3.87
CA ILE A 350 26.10 41.18 -4.50
C ILE A 350 25.09 40.29 -3.81
N ALA A 351 24.00 40.91 -3.34
CA ALA A 351 22.91 40.26 -2.64
C ALA A 351 21.77 39.84 -3.57
N SER A 352 21.51 40.61 -4.64
CA SER A 352 20.40 40.33 -5.56
C SER A 352 20.71 40.78 -6.99
N ILE A 353 20.18 40.05 -7.96
CA ILE A 353 20.33 40.29 -9.39
C ILE A 353 18.95 40.36 -10.04
N PHE A 354 18.76 41.29 -10.98
CA PHE A 354 17.51 41.44 -11.73
C PHE A 354 17.83 41.74 -13.19
N ALA A 355 17.11 41.11 -14.10
CA ALA A 355 17.24 41.33 -15.54
C ALA A 355 15.88 41.77 -16.10
N GLY A 356 15.88 42.91 -16.78
CA GLY A 356 14.78 43.44 -17.57
C GLY A 356 14.92 43.06 -19.05
N SER A 357 14.13 43.71 -19.92
CA SER A 357 14.17 43.40 -21.34
C SER A 357 15.57 43.60 -21.96
N ASP A 358 16.15 44.80 -21.81
CA ASP A 358 17.49 45.15 -22.30
C ASP A 358 18.32 45.92 -21.24
N GLN A 359 17.98 45.74 -19.96
CA GLN A 359 18.59 46.41 -18.82
C GLN A 359 18.70 45.44 -17.65
N SER A 360 19.65 45.70 -16.75
CA SER A 360 20.00 44.82 -15.65
C SER A 360 20.29 45.64 -14.40
N PHE A 361 19.97 45.09 -13.24
CA PHE A 361 20.18 45.72 -11.94
C PHE A 361 20.84 44.75 -10.97
N ILE A 362 21.69 45.28 -10.10
CA ILE A 362 22.35 44.54 -9.04
C ILE A 362 22.27 45.33 -7.73
N ILE A 363 22.04 44.62 -6.63
CA ILE A 363 22.06 45.19 -5.28
C ILE A 363 23.33 44.69 -4.59
N GLU A 364 24.22 45.62 -4.28
CA GLU A 364 25.42 45.37 -3.48
C GLU A 364 25.08 45.62 -2.00
N ASP A 365 25.28 44.61 -1.16
CA ASP A 365 25.09 44.72 0.28
C ASP A 365 26.38 44.28 1.00
N PRO A 366 27.13 45.23 1.60
CA PRO A 366 28.37 44.94 2.31
C PRO A 366 28.21 44.01 3.53
N LEU A 367 26.98 43.85 4.05
CA LEU A 367 26.68 42.94 5.15
C LEU A 367 26.30 41.53 4.67
N CYS A 368 26.05 41.35 3.38
CA CYS A 368 25.64 40.06 2.83
C CYS A 368 26.84 39.10 2.74
N GLN A 369 26.79 38.02 3.52
CA GLN A 369 27.77 36.92 3.50
C GLN A 369 27.18 35.63 2.90
N SER A 370 25.97 35.66 2.32
CA SER A 370 25.30 34.43 1.88
C SER A 370 26.04 33.76 0.71
N THR A 371 26.66 32.61 0.98
CA THR A 371 27.29 31.72 -0.01
C THR A 371 26.40 30.57 -0.45
N ILE A 372 25.31 30.30 0.28
CA ILE A 372 24.41 29.17 0.07
C ILE A 372 23.12 29.66 -0.60
N VAL A 373 22.43 28.79 -1.34
CA VAL A 373 21.04 28.97 -1.83
C VAL A 373 20.10 28.91 -0.61
N ASP A 374 20.32 29.76 0.39
CA ASP A 374 19.45 29.88 1.55
C ASP A 374 18.59 31.12 1.35
N SER A 375 17.34 30.89 0.94
CA SER A 375 16.18 31.82 1.00
C SER A 375 16.28 33.18 0.28
N ALA A 376 17.47 33.74 0.03
CA ALA A 376 17.66 35.06 -0.57
C ALA A 376 17.18 35.14 -2.04
N THR A 377 17.09 34.00 -2.73
CA THR A 377 16.46 33.90 -4.06
C THR A 377 14.94 33.74 -4.03
N ASN A 378 14.34 33.34 -2.91
CA ASN A 378 12.92 32.98 -2.85
C ASN A 378 12.17 33.75 -1.76
N CYS A 379 12.23 35.08 -1.79
CA CYS A 379 11.25 35.94 -1.09
C CYS A 379 9.82 35.80 -1.66
N LEU A 380 9.58 34.89 -2.60
CA LEU A 380 8.26 34.61 -3.13
C LEU A 380 7.41 33.94 -2.04
N LYS A 381 6.22 34.48 -1.78
CA LYS A 381 5.22 33.79 -0.97
C LYS A 381 4.81 32.53 -1.74
N VAL A 382 4.93 31.36 -1.11
CA VAL A 382 4.53 30.08 -1.70
C VAL A 382 3.15 29.67 -1.18
N PRO A 383 2.41 28.81 -1.90
CA PRO A 383 1.19 28.20 -1.39
C PRO A 383 1.41 27.49 -0.05
N ARG A 384 0.36 27.44 0.77
CA ARG A 384 0.45 26.77 2.08
C ARG A 384 0.26 25.27 1.93
N PHE A 385 1.10 24.52 2.62
CA PHE A 385 1.03 23.07 2.71
C PHE A 385 0.94 22.64 4.16
N LEU A 386 0.28 21.50 4.41
CA LEU A 386 0.14 20.93 5.74
C LEU A 386 1.42 20.17 6.10
N ASN A 387 1.91 20.40 7.31
CA ASN A 387 2.97 19.62 7.92
C ASN A 387 2.72 19.52 9.43
N ILE A 388 3.37 18.55 10.08
CA ILE A 388 3.16 18.28 11.50
C ILE A 388 3.56 19.47 12.39
N VAL A 389 4.55 20.27 11.97
CA VAL A 389 5.04 21.42 12.75
C VAL A 389 3.96 22.49 12.82
N THR A 390 3.39 22.87 11.68
CA THR A 390 2.27 23.82 11.59
C THR A 390 1.08 23.38 12.44
N ILE A 391 0.70 22.10 12.37
CA ILE A 391 -0.41 21.57 13.18
C ILE A 391 -0.10 21.68 14.67
N ARG A 392 1.08 21.21 15.11
CA ARG A 392 1.48 21.26 16.52
C ARG A 392 1.56 22.70 17.03
N GLU A 393 2.03 23.65 16.22
CA GLU A 393 2.07 25.07 16.57
C GLU A 393 0.69 25.67 16.73
N LEU A 394 -0.23 25.42 15.79
CA LEU A 394 -1.61 25.92 15.86
C LEU A 394 -2.38 25.32 17.04
N ILE A 395 -2.20 24.02 17.30
CA ILE A 395 -2.78 23.35 18.47
C ILE A 395 -2.21 23.94 19.76
N LYS A 396 -0.89 24.19 19.84
CA LYS A 396 -0.26 24.81 21.01
C LYS A 396 -0.76 26.23 21.27
N LYS A 397 -1.05 27.01 20.23
CA LYS A 397 -1.65 28.34 20.36
C LYS A 397 -3.10 28.29 20.87
N ASN A 398 -3.75 27.12 20.81
CA ASN A 398 -5.17 26.92 21.13
C ASN A 398 -6.10 27.84 20.31
N ASP A 399 -5.68 28.19 19.09
CA ASP A 399 -6.46 29.01 18.17
C ASP A 399 -7.17 28.11 17.15
N ASN A 400 -8.34 27.60 17.56
CA ASN A 400 -9.15 26.73 16.71
C ASN A 400 -9.63 27.44 15.44
N ILE A 401 -9.78 28.77 15.45
CA ILE A 401 -10.25 29.52 14.29
C ILE A 401 -9.15 29.59 13.24
N GLU A 402 -7.91 29.92 13.65
CA GLU A 402 -6.75 29.89 12.76
C GLU A 402 -6.52 28.47 12.20
N LEU A 403 -6.64 27.45 13.05
CA LEU A 403 -6.49 26.05 12.63
C LEU A 403 -7.54 25.64 11.59
N ILE A 404 -8.83 25.93 11.84
CA ILE A 404 -9.91 25.64 10.89
C ILE A 404 -9.65 26.34 9.56
N GLY A 405 -9.35 27.65 9.59
CA GLY A 405 -9.09 28.39 8.36
C GLY A 405 -7.89 27.87 7.56
N VAL A 406 -6.83 27.42 8.24
CA VAL A 406 -5.67 26.77 7.57
C VAL A 406 -6.07 25.44 6.96
N LEU A 407 -6.82 24.61 7.68
CA LEU A 407 -7.25 23.30 7.19
C LEU A 407 -8.24 23.44 6.03
N GLU A 408 -9.25 24.32 6.12
CA GLU A 408 -10.21 24.57 5.05
C GLU A 408 -9.52 25.04 3.75
N ASN A 409 -8.55 25.96 3.86
CA ASN A 409 -7.80 26.44 2.70
C ASN A 409 -6.98 25.30 2.06
N ILE A 410 -6.33 24.46 2.86
CA ILE A 410 -5.53 23.34 2.32
C ILE A 410 -6.44 22.27 1.72
N PHE A 411 -7.50 21.85 2.41
CA PHE A 411 -8.38 20.75 1.99
C PHE A 411 -9.41 21.15 0.93
N THR A 412 -9.48 22.41 0.50
CA THR A 412 -10.24 22.81 -0.70
C THR A 412 -9.41 22.69 -1.98
N SER A 413 -8.10 22.44 -1.88
CA SER A 413 -7.20 22.36 -3.04
C SER A 413 -6.29 21.15 -3.06
N ILE A 414 -6.34 20.44 -4.18
CA ILE A 414 -5.53 19.25 -4.45
C ILE A 414 -4.06 19.61 -4.58
N SER A 415 -3.73 20.79 -5.12
CA SER A 415 -2.36 21.30 -5.18
C SER A 415 -1.77 21.42 -3.77
N ALA A 416 -2.52 22.05 -2.86
CA ALA A 416 -2.11 22.23 -1.47
C ALA A 416 -2.01 20.89 -0.73
N MET A 417 -2.98 19.99 -0.95
CA MET A 417 -2.97 18.64 -0.40
C MET A 417 -1.77 17.81 -0.93
N ASN A 418 -1.42 17.87 -2.20
CA ASN A 418 -0.27 17.12 -2.75
C ASN A 418 1.09 17.70 -2.36
N GLY A 419 1.13 18.95 -1.90
CA GLY A 419 2.30 19.58 -1.30
C GLY A 419 2.42 19.35 0.20
N SER A 420 1.39 18.77 0.81
CA SER A 420 1.35 18.45 2.23
C SER A 420 2.17 17.20 2.55
N PHE A 421 2.78 17.20 3.73
CA PHE A 421 3.61 16.09 4.26
C PHE A 421 4.81 15.71 3.38
N LEU A 422 5.30 16.62 2.52
CA LEU A 422 6.58 16.41 1.84
C LEU A 422 7.70 16.26 2.86
N PHE A 423 8.68 15.41 2.57
CA PHE A 423 9.89 15.34 3.40
C PHE A 423 10.56 16.74 3.47
N SER A 424 11.07 17.10 4.65
CA SER A 424 11.79 18.36 4.84
C SER A 424 13.18 18.37 4.18
N ASP A 425 13.70 17.19 3.84
CA ASP A 425 15.00 16.99 3.19
C ASP A 425 14.88 16.69 1.68
N ASP A 426 15.98 16.27 1.06
CA ASP A 426 16.04 16.06 -0.39
C ASP A 426 15.20 14.90 -0.91
N ARG A 427 14.65 14.06 -0.04
CA ARG A 427 13.73 13.00 -0.45
C ARG A 427 12.48 13.57 -1.12
N ARG A 428 12.11 14.83 -0.87
CA ARG A 428 10.97 15.49 -1.55
C ARG A 428 11.16 15.68 -3.04
N PHE A 429 12.40 15.78 -3.54
CA PHE A 429 12.69 16.06 -4.95
C PHE A 429 12.62 14.81 -5.85
N ASN A 430 12.63 13.62 -5.25
CA ASN A 430 12.72 12.36 -5.99
C ASN A 430 11.35 11.81 -6.41
N CYS A 431 10.31 12.66 -6.45
CA CYS A 431 8.97 12.19 -6.78
C CYS A 431 8.91 11.61 -8.20
N SER A 432 8.68 10.31 -8.26
CA SER A 432 8.74 9.49 -9.45
C SER A 432 7.89 8.23 -9.25
N ALA A 433 7.77 7.40 -10.29
CA ALA A 433 7.16 6.08 -10.15
C ALA A 433 7.77 5.23 -9.03
N LYS A 434 9.04 5.50 -8.65
CA LYS A 434 9.76 4.77 -7.61
C LYS A 434 9.80 5.48 -6.26
N ASN A 435 9.31 6.70 -6.09
CA ASN A 435 9.36 7.37 -4.79
C ASN A 435 8.24 8.41 -4.69
N HIS A 436 7.47 8.35 -3.60
CA HIS A 436 6.32 9.22 -3.36
C HIS A 436 6.67 10.61 -2.80
N GLY A 437 7.84 10.77 -2.17
CA GLY A 437 8.34 12.08 -1.67
C GLY A 437 7.68 12.61 -0.39
N ILE A 438 6.75 11.87 0.22
CA ILE A 438 6.03 12.26 1.45
C ILE A 438 6.44 11.45 2.69
N ASN A 439 6.36 12.09 3.86
CA ASN A 439 6.51 11.49 5.18
C ASN A 439 5.15 10.99 5.72
N LEU A 440 4.88 9.69 5.56
CA LEU A 440 3.63 9.08 6.00
C LEU A 440 3.47 9.01 7.52
N ASP A 441 4.57 9.04 8.27
CA ASP A 441 4.53 9.03 9.73
C ASP A 441 4.07 10.38 10.28
N GLU A 442 4.52 11.48 9.67
CA GLU A 442 4.01 12.81 9.98
C GLU A 442 2.55 12.96 9.62
N ALA A 443 2.12 12.42 8.48
CA ALA A 443 0.72 12.44 8.09
C ALA A 443 -0.15 11.66 9.08
N MET A 444 0.25 10.44 9.45
CA MET A 444 -0.41 9.63 10.47
C MET A 444 -0.57 10.40 11.78
N GLU A 445 0.52 10.94 12.33
CA GLU A 445 0.47 11.69 13.59
C GLU A 445 -0.41 12.95 13.47
N SER A 446 -0.35 13.62 12.32
CA SER A 446 -1.16 14.82 12.04
C SER A 446 -2.65 14.52 12.10
N PHE A 447 -3.11 13.45 11.45
CA PHE A 447 -4.51 13.05 11.51
C PHE A 447 -4.92 12.53 12.88
N ASP A 448 -4.03 11.86 13.61
CA ASP A 448 -4.30 11.47 15.00
C ASP A 448 -4.49 12.69 15.91
N LEU A 449 -3.70 13.75 15.71
CA LEU A 449 -3.87 15.03 16.42
C LEU A 449 -5.18 15.72 16.04
N ILE A 450 -5.49 15.81 14.74
CA ILE A 450 -6.75 16.42 14.25
C ILE A 450 -7.96 15.66 14.80
N THR A 451 -7.93 14.32 14.83
CA THR A 451 -9.04 13.52 15.36
C THR A 451 -9.19 13.66 16.87
N LYS A 452 -8.10 13.76 17.64
CA LYS A 452 -8.19 14.10 19.08
C LYS A 452 -8.84 15.46 19.32
N LEU A 453 -8.74 16.40 18.38
CA LEU A 453 -9.46 17.67 18.46
C LEU A 453 -10.95 17.51 18.16
N ARG A 454 -11.38 16.56 17.32
CA ARG A 454 -12.81 16.27 17.05
C ARG A 454 -13.56 16.00 18.35
N ASP A 455 -12.97 15.17 19.22
CA ASP A 455 -13.55 14.81 20.51
C ASP A 455 -13.73 16.02 21.44
N ALA A 456 -12.97 17.10 21.20
CA ALA A 456 -13.05 18.37 21.92
C ALA A 456 -13.88 19.44 21.19
N ASN A 457 -13.94 19.41 19.86
CA ASN A 457 -14.59 20.39 18.99
C ASN A 457 -14.94 19.78 17.61
N HIS A 458 -16.21 19.43 17.41
CA HIS A 458 -16.71 18.82 16.17
C HIS A 458 -16.45 19.68 14.92
N SER A 459 -16.36 21.01 15.05
CA SER A 459 -16.30 21.94 13.91
C SER A 459 -15.06 21.77 13.02
N VAL A 460 -13.94 21.24 13.54
CA VAL A 460 -12.70 21.09 12.78
C VAL A 460 -12.83 19.99 11.71
N VAL A 461 -13.41 18.85 12.09
CA VAL A 461 -13.58 17.73 11.15
C VAL A 461 -14.67 18.06 10.13
N ASP A 462 -15.77 18.69 10.58
CA ASP A 462 -16.86 19.10 9.69
C ASP A 462 -16.37 20.08 8.62
N ALA A 463 -15.48 21.01 8.99
CA ALA A 463 -14.81 21.91 8.06
C ALA A 463 -13.98 21.17 7.00
N ILE A 464 -13.12 20.24 7.42
CA ILE A 464 -12.33 19.40 6.48
C ILE A 464 -13.25 18.60 5.55
N VAL A 465 -14.31 17.98 6.09
CA VAL A 465 -15.27 17.20 5.31
C VAL A 465 -15.98 18.09 4.28
N SER A 466 -16.47 19.26 4.70
CA SER A 466 -17.08 20.24 3.80
C SER A 466 -16.12 20.67 2.69
N SER A 467 -14.85 20.93 3.00
CA SER A 467 -13.81 21.25 2.01
C SER A 467 -13.56 20.11 1.03
N LEU A 468 -13.42 18.87 1.53
CA LEU A 468 -13.20 17.68 0.70
C LEU A 468 -14.37 17.41 -0.25
N CYS A 469 -15.62 17.71 0.17
CA CYS A 469 -16.83 17.55 -0.64
C CYS A 469 -16.89 18.53 -1.82
N GLN A 470 -16.17 19.66 -1.74
CA GLN A 470 -16.11 20.66 -2.81
C GLN A 470 -15.08 20.30 -3.90
N ILE A 471 -14.25 19.27 -3.67
CA ILE A 471 -13.21 18.87 -4.62
C ILE A 471 -13.81 18.00 -5.73
N GLU A 472 -13.85 18.53 -6.97
CA GLU A 472 -14.32 17.80 -8.16
C GLU A 472 -13.39 16.64 -8.59
N PHE A 473 -12.21 16.49 -7.97
CA PHE A 473 -11.25 15.40 -8.22
C PHE A 473 -11.85 14.01 -8.06
N TRP A 474 -12.81 13.87 -7.14
CA TRP A 474 -13.47 12.59 -6.92
C TRP A 474 -14.38 12.19 -8.10
N GLU A 475 -14.68 13.12 -9.02
CA GLU A 475 -15.57 12.90 -10.16
C GLU A 475 -14.80 12.47 -11.42
N SER A 476 -15.26 11.36 -12.01
CA SER A 476 -14.51 10.52 -12.95
C SER A 476 -14.24 11.14 -14.33
N GLU A 477 -15.03 12.13 -14.74
CA GLU A 477 -15.02 12.58 -16.14
C GLU A 477 -13.75 13.37 -16.50
N LYS A 478 -13.05 13.95 -15.51
CA LYS A 478 -11.87 14.81 -15.76
C LYS A 478 -10.57 14.04 -15.98
N ILE A 479 -10.46 12.79 -15.54
CA ILE A 479 -9.22 11.98 -15.66
C ILE A 479 -8.86 11.72 -17.13
N TYR A 480 -9.86 11.56 -18.01
CA TYR A 480 -9.61 11.32 -19.44
C TYR A 480 -9.13 12.57 -20.21
N SER A 481 -9.10 13.74 -19.59
CA SER A 481 -8.66 14.98 -20.25
C SER A 481 -7.12 15.17 -20.31
N PHE A 482 -6.36 14.30 -19.65
CA PHE A 482 -4.91 14.40 -19.46
C PHE A 482 -4.04 13.92 -20.65
N ASN A 483 -4.48 13.91 -21.91
CA ASN A 483 -3.67 13.35 -23.03
C ASN A 483 -3.01 11.96 -22.72
N GLY A 484 -3.56 11.21 -21.76
CA GLY A 484 -3.06 9.92 -21.29
C GLY A 484 -1.91 9.91 -20.26
N HIS A 485 -1.51 11.02 -19.62
CA HIS A 485 -0.42 10.99 -18.62
C HIS A 485 -0.76 11.77 -17.35
N ILE A 486 -0.94 11.04 -16.25
CA ILE A 486 -1.19 11.59 -14.91
C ILE A 486 0.15 11.84 -14.20
N PRO A 487 0.41 13.03 -13.67
CA PRO A 487 1.62 13.27 -12.89
C PRO A 487 1.66 12.40 -11.61
N ALA A 488 2.76 11.71 -11.36
CA ALA A 488 2.95 10.91 -10.16
C ALA A 488 2.60 11.67 -8.86
N GLU A 489 2.99 12.95 -8.77
CA GLU A 489 2.71 13.82 -7.61
C GLU A 489 1.23 13.89 -7.22
N SER A 490 0.32 13.72 -8.18
CA SER A 490 -1.13 13.76 -7.94
C SER A 490 -1.67 12.54 -7.17
N LEU A 491 -0.93 11.44 -7.14
CA LEU A 491 -1.34 10.17 -6.54
C LEU A 491 -1.06 10.12 -5.01
N ARG A 492 -0.36 11.12 -4.45
CA ARG A 492 0.07 11.13 -3.04
C ARG A 492 -1.10 11.03 -2.06
N LEU A 493 -2.24 11.62 -2.42
CA LEU A 493 -3.46 11.60 -1.61
C LEU A 493 -3.87 10.18 -1.22
N PHE A 494 -3.71 9.22 -2.13
CA PHE A 494 -4.08 7.82 -1.90
C PHE A 494 -3.20 7.10 -0.88
N LEU A 495 -2.05 7.68 -0.51
CA LEU A 495 -1.15 7.11 0.49
C LEU A 495 -1.45 7.62 1.90
N TYR A 496 -1.75 8.92 2.05
CA TYR A 496 -1.89 9.53 3.37
C TYR A 496 -3.33 9.79 3.82
N LEU A 497 -4.28 10.10 2.91
CA LEU A 497 -5.69 10.31 3.29
C LEU A 497 -6.35 9.09 3.96
N PRO A 498 -5.93 7.83 3.73
CA PRO A 498 -6.40 6.70 4.53
C PRO A 498 -6.22 6.87 6.05
N TRP A 499 -5.31 7.75 6.49
CA TRP A 499 -5.16 8.10 7.91
C TRP A 499 -6.21 9.08 8.44
N PHE A 500 -6.94 9.77 7.57
CA PHE A 500 -8.06 10.58 8.01
C PHE A 500 -9.16 9.65 8.56
N HIS A 501 -9.42 9.73 9.87
CA HIS A 501 -10.26 8.75 10.57
C HIS A 501 -11.70 8.66 10.04
N VAL A 502 -12.18 9.71 9.38
CA VAL A 502 -13.46 9.73 8.65
C VAL A 502 -13.58 8.60 7.61
N MET A 503 -12.45 8.13 7.05
CA MET A 503 -12.42 7.04 6.05
C MET A 503 -12.90 5.67 6.60
N VAL A 504 -12.95 5.51 7.92
CA VAL A 504 -13.43 4.28 8.59
C VAL A 504 -14.54 4.56 9.60
N ASP A 505 -15.13 5.76 9.56
CA ASP A 505 -16.26 6.11 10.42
C ASP A 505 -17.50 5.28 10.03
N LYS A 506 -18.36 4.99 11.00
CA LYS A 506 -19.60 4.22 10.80
C LYS A 506 -20.77 5.11 10.38
N ASP A 507 -20.57 6.43 10.38
CA ASP A 507 -21.56 7.39 9.91
C ASP A 507 -21.81 7.26 8.40
N HIS A 508 -23.09 7.16 8.03
CA HIS A 508 -23.51 6.94 6.65
C HIS A 508 -23.24 8.14 5.74
N GLU A 509 -23.44 9.36 6.25
CA GLU A 509 -23.22 10.58 5.47
C GLU A 509 -21.73 10.76 5.19
N LEU A 510 -20.88 10.56 6.20
CA LEU A 510 -19.42 10.60 6.05
C LEU A 510 -18.90 9.56 5.06
N PHE A 511 -19.43 8.32 5.12
CA PHE A 511 -19.08 7.29 4.16
C PHE A 511 -19.45 7.69 2.73
N ALA A 512 -20.68 8.15 2.53
CA ALA A 512 -21.21 8.49 1.21
C ALA A 512 -20.54 9.72 0.58
N THR A 513 -20.13 10.69 1.41
CA THR A 513 -19.57 11.98 0.97
C THR A 513 -18.05 12.00 0.87
N VAL A 514 -17.33 11.18 1.66
CA VAL A 514 -15.85 11.20 1.70
C VAL A 514 -15.24 9.87 1.29
N ALA A 515 -15.55 8.78 2.01
CA ALA A 515 -14.86 7.50 1.83
C ALA A 515 -15.17 6.86 0.47
N LEU A 516 -16.44 6.83 0.07
CA LEU A 516 -16.86 6.22 -1.19
C LEU A 516 -16.31 6.99 -2.43
N PRO A 517 -16.40 8.33 -2.52
CA PRO A 517 -15.78 9.08 -3.60
C PRO A 517 -14.25 8.88 -3.66
N PHE A 518 -13.57 8.86 -2.50
CA PHE A 518 -12.15 8.54 -2.43
C PHE A 518 -11.81 7.17 -3.02
N LEU A 519 -12.55 6.12 -2.65
CA LEU A 519 -12.31 4.76 -3.12
C LEU A 519 -12.66 4.58 -4.61
N ARG A 520 -13.66 5.31 -5.11
CA ARG A 520 -14.00 5.34 -6.54
C ARG A 520 -12.90 5.99 -7.37
N ALA A 521 -12.35 7.11 -6.89
CA ALA A 521 -11.20 7.72 -7.52
C ALA A 521 -10.00 6.76 -7.51
N LEU A 522 -9.67 6.17 -6.35
CA LEU A 522 -8.59 5.19 -6.25
C LEU A 522 -8.74 4.05 -7.26
N PHE A 523 -9.94 3.48 -7.38
CA PHE A 523 -10.25 2.47 -8.39
C PHE A 523 -9.96 2.95 -9.81
N GLN A 524 -10.45 4.13 -10.19
CA GLN A 524 -10.22 4.69 -11.54
C GLN A 524 -8.74 4.88 -11.85
N TYR A 525 -7.96 5.37 -10.89
CA TYR A 525 -6.51 5.49 -11.05
C TYR A 525 -5.81 4.12 -11.11
N THR A 526 -6.37 3.05 -10.55
CA THR A 526 -5.83 1.70 -10.71
C THR A 526 -6.24 0.99 -12.00
N GLU A 527 -7.24 1.50 -12.72
CA GLU A 527 -7.61 1.03 -14.07
C GLU A 527 -6.69 1.62 -15.15
N GLU A 528 -6.05 2.76 -14.88
CA GLU A 528 -5.04 3.37 -15.74
C GLU A 528 -3.67 2.74 -15.48
N GLN A 529 -3.03 2.23 -16.53
CA GLN A 529 -1.86 1.36 -16.43
C GLN A 529 -0.65 2.05 -15.78
N GLU A 530 -0.35 3.31 -16.12
CA GLU A 530 0.79 4.04 -15.57
C GLU A 530 0.59 4.31 -14.07
N SER A 531 -0.57 4.86 -13.70
CA SER A 531 -0.95 5.14 -12.32
C SER A 531 -0.98 3.88 -11.46
N LYS A 532 -1.47 2.76 -12.01
CA LYS A 532 -1.43 1.46 -11.36
C LYS A 532 0.00 1.01 -11.05
N GLU A 533 0.92 1.12 -12.02
CA GLU A 533 2.33 0.76 -11.82
C GLU A 533 3.00 1.64 -10.76
N ILE A 534 2.71 2.94 -10.75
CA ILE A 534 3.20 3.88 -9.73
C ILE A 534 2.66 3.51 -8.34
N LEU A 535 1.35 3.30 -8.20
CA LEU A 535 0.73 2.94 -6.92
C LEU A 535 1.26 1.60 -6.41
N MET A 536 1.40 0.58 -7.26
CA MET A 536 1.98 -0.71 -6.86
C MET A 536 3.42 -0.57 -6.38
N SER A 537 4.23 0.25 -7.08
CA SER A 537 5.61 0.55 -6.69
C SER A 537 5.65 1.27 -5.34
N TRP A 538 4.82 2.28 -5.12
CA TRP A 538 4.77 3.01 -3.86
C TRP A 538 4.27 2.15 -2.70
N TRP A 539 3.19 1.38 -2.89
CA TRP A 539 2.69 0.44 -1.88
C TRP A 539 3.72 -0.64 -1.51
N SER A 540 4.62 -1.00 -2.42
CA SER A 540 5.73 -1.92 -2.13
C SER A 540 6.78 -1.31 -1.20
N GLN A 541 6.89 0.02 -1.16
CA GLN A 541 7.94 0.74 -0.42
C GLN A 541 7.50 1.27 0.94
N ILE A 542 6.20 1.58 1.11
CA ILE A 542 5.69 2.09 2.38
C ILE A 542 5.83 1.07 3.52
N GLN A 543 5.90 1.55 4.76
CA GLN A 543 5.94 0.69 5.94
C GLN A 543 4.65 -0.14 6.09
N ALA A 544 4.77 -1.33 6.71
CA ALA A 544 3.65 -2.26 6.90
C ALA A 544 2.42 -1.62 7.58
N ARG A 545 2.62 -0.66 8.50
CA ARG A 545 1.52 0.04 9.17
C ARG A 545 0.63 0.87 8.22
N HIS A 546 1.23 1.59 7.26
CA HIS A 546 0.46 2.39 6.31
C HIS A 546 -0.20 1.48 5.27
N PHE A 547 0.52 0.45 4.80
CA PHE A 547 -0.04 -0.55 3.90
C PHE A 547 -1.28 -1.24 4.52
N ARG A 548 -1.17 -1.64 5.79
CA ARG A 548 -2.30 -2.18 6.58
C ARG A 548 -3.46 -1.20 6.70
N ARG A 549 -3.18 0.09 6.88
CA ARG A 549 -4.23 1.11 7.00
C ARG A 549 -5.06 1.23 5.72
N ILE A 550 -4.41 1.18 4.55
CA ILE A 550 -5.09 1.22 3.25
C ILE A 550 -6.03 0.01 3.10
N ILE A 551 -5.54 -1.19 3.42
CA ILE A 551 -6.35 -2.42 3.42
C ILE A 551 -7.56 -2.27 4.34
N HIS A 552 -7.34 -1.77 5.56
CA HIS A 552 -8.40 -1.58 6.55
C HIS A 552 -9.50 -0.60 6.08
N VAL A 553 -9.13 0.52 5.43
CA VAL A 553 -10.09 1.45 4.84
C VAL A 553 -10.97 0.77 3.80
N ILE A 554 -10.37 0.01 2.88
CA ILE A 554 -11.12 -0.70 1.83
C ILE A 554 -12.04 -1.77 2.44
N LEU A 555 -11.55 -2.55 3.40
CA LEU A 555 -12.36 -3.57 4.07
C LEU A 555 -13.50 -2.97 4.89
N SER A 556 -13.26 -1.86 5.60
CA SER A 556 -14.29 -1.13 6.34
C SER A 556 -15.38 -0.62 5.40
N ALA A 557 -14.99 -0.11 4.23
CA ALA A 557 -15.93 0.35 3.21
C ALA A 557 -16.75 -0.79 2.60
N ILE A 558 -16.13 -1.94 2.31
CA ILE A 558 -16.85 -3.13 1.85
C ILE A 558 -17.84 -3.59 2.92
N GLY A 559 -17.42 -3.65 4.19
CA GLY A 559 -18.29 -3.98 5.32
C GLY A 559 -19.49 -3.04 5.41
N PHE A 560 -19.27 -1.73 5.28
CA PHE A 560 -20.35 -0.74 5.23
C PHE A 560 -21.33 -1.00 4.08
N CYS A 561 -20.84 -1.23 2.87
CA CYS A 561 -21.67 -1.57 1.72
C CYS A 561 -22.47 -2.88 1.90
N LEU A 562 -21.91 -3.85 2.63
CA LEU A 562 -22.59 -5.12 2.95
C LEU A 562 -23.68 -4.97 4.00
N VAL A 563 -23.63 -3.95 4.86
CA VAL A 563 -24.72 -3.62 5.79
C VAL A 563 -25.81 -2.83 5.07
N CYS A 564 -25.43 -1.89 4.20
CA CYS A 564 -26.35 -1.03 3.45
C CYS A 564 -26.79 -1.61 2.08
N LYS A 565 -27.17 -2.88 2.02
CA LYS A 565 -27.47 -3.60 0.75
C LYS A 565 -28.66 -3.06 -0.04
N ASP A 566 -29.57 -2.37 0.62
CA ASP A 566 -30.78 -1.84 -0.02
C ASP A 566 -30.47 -0.74 -1.05
N ASP A 567 -29.32 -0.05 -0.92
CA ASP A 567 -28.86 0.90 -1.92
C ASP A 567 -27.99 0.21 -2.97
N LYS A 568 -28.57 0.04 -4.17
CA LYS A 568 -27.87 -0.53 -5.34
C LYS A 568 -26.53 0.16 -5.60
N LYS A 569 -26.40 1.48 -5.37
CA LYS A 569 -25.16 2.23 -5.61
C LYS A 569 -23.96 1.65 -4.85
N TYR A 570 -24.18 1.16 -3.62
CA TYR A 570 -23.13 0.56 -2.80
C TYR A 570 -22.74 -0.83 -3.29
N VAL A 571 -23.73 -1.67 -3.63
CA VAL A 571 -23.49 -3.01 -4.18
C VAL A 571 -22.64 -2.96 -5.46
N HIS A 572 -22.88 -1.96 -6.33
CA HIS A 572 -22.09 -1.75 -7.55
C HIS A 572 -20.64 -1.31 -7.30
N SER A 573 -20.34 -0.77 -6.11
CA SER A 573 -19.01 -0.28 -5.77
C SER A 573 -18.12 -1.36 -5.16
N ILE A 574 -18.70 -2.46 -4.64
CA ILE A 574 -17.95 -3.59 -4.04
C ILE A 574 -16.93 -4.22 -5.00
N PRO A 575 -17.27 -4.57 -6.26
CA PRO A 575 -16.29 -5.16 -7.20
C PRO A 575 -15.08 -4.26 -7.45
N GLN A 576 -15.30 -2.93 -7.49
CA GLN A 576 -14.25 -1.94 -7.70
C GLN A 576 -13.27 -1.94 -6.52
N MET A 577 -13.81 -1.93 -5.29
CA MET A 577 -13.02 -2.02 -4.07
C MET A 577 -12.25 -3.36 -3.97
N LEU A 578 -12.88 -4.48 -4.34
CA LEU A 578 -12.23 -5.78 -4.42
C LEU A 578 -11.10 -5.83 -5.47
N GLY A 579 -11.28 -5.13 -6.60
CA GLY A 579 -10.25 -4.96 -7.62
C GLY A 579 -9.00 -4.29 -7.08
N VAL A 580 -9.15 -3.15 -6.38
CA VAL A 580 -8.05 -2.46 -5.71
C VAL A 580 -7.41 -3.34 -4.63
N LEU A 581 -8.23 -4.01 -3.81
CA LEU A 581 -7.75 -4.92 -2.77
C LEU A 581 -6.94 -6.10 -3.35
N ASN A 582 -7.31 -6.60 -4.53
CA ASN A 582 -6.56 -7.63 -5.24
C ASN A 582 -5.20 -7.13 -5.75
N ILE A 583 -5.08 -5.85 -6.12
CA ILE A 583 -3.78 -5.24 -6.45
C ILE A 583 -2.91 -5.16 -5.21
N LEU A 584 -3.46 -4.71 -4.06
CA LEU A 584 -2.76 -4.73 -2.78
C LEU A 584 -2.33 -6.15 -2.39
N ARG A 585 -3.18 -7.17 -2.62
CA ARG A 585 -2.83 -8.58 -2.41
C ARG A 585 -1.59 -8.97 -3.21
N GLN A 586 -1.52 -8.62 -4.50
CA GLN A 586 -0.37 -8.90 -5.37
C GLN A 586 0.91 -8.17 -4.90
N VAL A 587 0.79 -6.95 -4.39
CA VAL A 587 1.91 -6.24 -3.76
C VAL A 587 2.36 -6.97 -2.49
N ASN A 588 1.42 -7.43 -1.67
CA ASN A 588 1.71 -8.14 -0.43
C ASN A 588 2.37 -9.51 -0.68
N GLU A 589 2.01 -10.22 -1.76
CA GLU A 589 2.65 -11.48 -2.16
C GLU A 589 4.15 -11.33 -2.44
N LYS A 590 4.57 -10.16 -2.94
CA LYS A 590 5.98 -9.87 -3.23
C LYS A 590 6.74 -9.31 -2.05
N THR A 591 6.04 -8.69 -1.09
CA THR A 591 6.67 -7.87 -0.03
C THR A 591 6.44 -8.41 1.38
N SER A 592 5.51 -9.34 1.57
CA SER A 592 5.15 -9.95 2.86
C SER A 592 4.92 -8.92 3.98
N LYS A 593 4.33 -7.77 3.65
CA LYS A 593 4.15 -6.65 4.59
C LYS A 593 3.15 -6.97 5.70
N VAL A 594 2.08 -7.67 5.38
CA VAL A 594 1.04 -8.06 6.35
C VAL A 594 0.64 -9.52 6.16
N PRO A 595 0.19 -10.21 7.23
CA PRO A 595 -0.41 -11.54 7.12
C PRO A 595 -1.62 -11.51 6.19
N ILE A 596 -1.79 -12.56 5.37
CA ILE A 596 -2.86 -12.64 4.37
C ILE A 596 -4.26 -12.63 5.01
N GLU A 597 -4.38 -13.06 6.26
CA GLU A 597 -5.61 -13.02 7.06
C GLU A 597 -6.10 -11.59 7.28
N LYS A 598 -5.23 -10.57 7.14
CA LYS A 598 -5.64 -9.17 7.19
C LYS A 598 -6.40 -8.69 5.96
N PHE A 599 -6.49 -9.52 4.91
CA PHE A 599 -7.34 -9.27 3.74
C PHE A 599 -8.74 -9.88 3.86
N TYR A 600 -9.01 -10.67 4.91
CA TYR A 600 -10.31 -11.31 5.07
C TYR A 600 -11.39 -10.28 5.39
N ILE A 601 -12.58 -10.48 4.83
CA ILE A 601 -13.77 -9.72 5.21
C ILE A 601 -14.39 -10.42 6.41
N ASP A 602 -14.38 -9.74 7.55
CA ASP A 602 -15.03 -10.23 8.76
C ASP A 602 -16.52 -10.48 8.51
N ASN A 603 -17.04 -11.62 8.98
CA ASN A 603 -18.45 -12.00 8.90
C ASN A 603 -19.07 -11.97 7.48
N LEU A 604 -18.28 -12.24 6.44
CA LEU A 604 -18.79 -12.29 5.05
C LEU A 604 -19.99 -13.24 4.90
N ALA A 605 -19.93 -14.41 5.55
CA ALA A 605 -20.99 -15.43 5.48
C ALA A 605 -22.30 -15.02 6.20
N GLU A 606 -22.25 -14.09 7.16
CA GLU A 606 -23.46 -13.55 7.81
C GLU A 606 -24.21 -12.59 6.88
N HIS A 607 -23.46 -11.88 6.03
CA HIS A 607 -24.05 -10.90 5.12
C HIS A 607 -24.45 -11.55 3.80
N VAL A 608 -23.63 -12.44 3.24
CA VAL A 608 -23.80 -13.00 1.89
C VAL A 608 -23.97 -14.51 1.96
N ASP A 609 -24.96 -15.03 1.22
CA ASP A 609 -25.08 -16.47 0.95
C ASP A 609 -24.02 -16.92 -0.07
N ILE A 610 -22.79 -17.11 0.41
CA ILE A 610 -21.63 -17.52 -0.40
C ILE A 610 -21.88 -18.90 -1.05
N LYS A 611 -22.66 -19.77 -0.38
CA LYS A 611 -23.03 -21.11 -0.88
C LYS A 611 -23.88 -20.99 -2.14
N ARG A 612 -24.95 -20.19 -2.10
CA ARG A 612 -25.78 -19.94 -3.28
C ARG A 612 -25.03 -19.24 -4.39
N ASP A 613 -24.16 -18.27 -4.06
CA ASP A 613 -23.34 -17.57 -5.05
C ASP A 613 -22.41 -18.53 -5.80
N PHE A 614 -21.72 -19.42 -5.07
CA PHE A 614 -20.88 -20.44 -5.67
C PHE A 614 -21.68 -21.48 -6.46
N PHE A 615 -22.84 -21.91 -5.97
CA PHE A 615 -23.72 -22.83 -6.71
C PHE A 615 -24.16 -22.25 -8.06
N ASN A 616 -24.52 -20.96 -8.10
CA ASN A 616 -24.87 -20.27 -9.34
C ASN A 616 -23.67 -20.22 -10.30
N PHE A 617 -22.46 -19.99 -9.77
CA PHE A 617 -21.22 -19.99 -10.54
C PHE A 617 -20.93 -21.35 -11.20
N ILE A 618 -20.92 -22.44 -10.43
CA ILE A 618 -20.56 -23.78 -10.94
C ILE A 618 -21.65 -24.41 -11.82
N SER A 619 -22.92 -24.12 -11.56
CA SER A 619 -24.03 -24.65 -12.35
C SER A 619 -24.19 -23.95 -13.70
N GLY A 620 -23.63 -22.74 -13.86
CA GLY A 620 -23.84 -21.88 -15.02
C GLY A 620 -25.31 -21.43 -15.21
N THR A 621 -26.19 -21.72 -14.25
CA THR A 621 -27.65 -21.55 -14.38
C THR A 621 -28.17 -20.22 -13.84
N GLY A 622 -27.34 -19.45 -13.14
CA GLY A 622 -27.77 -18.29 -12.36
C GLY A 622 -26.95 -17.02 -12.61
N GLN A 623 -27.54 -15.88 -12.23
CA GLN A 623 -26.79 -14.65 -12.00
C GLN A 623 -26.13 -14.69 -10.61
N PRO A 624 -25.04 -13.95 -10.38
CA PRO A 624 -24.47 -13.82 -9.04
C PRO A 624 -25.51 -13.33 -8.04
N VAL A 625 -25.38 -13.71 -6.76
CA VAL A 625 -26.36 -13.30 -5.72
C VAL A 625 -26.46 -11.77 -5.60
N ASN A 626 -25.34 -11.09 -5.86
CA ASN A 626 -25.25 -9.63 -5.88
C ASN A 626 -25.39 -9.02 -7.30
N GLY A 627 -25.74 -9.82 -8.31
CA GLY A 627 -26.02 -9.38 -9.69
C GLY A 627 -24.82 -9.04 -10.58
N HIS A 628 -23.62 -8.81 -10.04
CA HIS A 628 -22.49 -8.26 -10.82
C HIS A 628 -21.22 -9.12 -10.87
N PHE A 629 -20.91 -9.85 -9.79
CA PHE A 629 -19.67 -10.61 -9.66
C PHE A 629 -19.87 -11.77 -8.69
N TYR A 630 -19.00 -12.78 -8.80
CA TYR A 630 -18.98 -13.92 -7.88
C TYR A 630 -17.89 -13.75 -6.82
N TRP A 631 -18.19 -14.06 -5.56
CA TRP A 631 -17.21 -13.93 -4.47
C TRP A 631 -16.02 -14.87 -4.65
N THR A 632 -16.21 -16.00 -5.31
CA THR A 632 -15.15 -16.95 -5.66
C THR A 632 -14.14 -16.44 -6.67
N GLN A 633 -14.37 -15.28 -7.31
CA GLN A 633 -13.35 -14.58 -8.10
C GLN A 633 -12.30 -13.89 -7.22
N PHE A 634 -12.61 -13.64 -5.94
CA PHE A 634 -11.75 -12.96 -4.98
C PHE A 634 -11.47 -13.85 -3.75
N PRO A 635 -10.91 -15.05 -3.90
CA PRO A 635 -10.82 -16.03 -2.81
C PRO A 635 -9.99 -15.60 -1.60
N PHE A 636 -9.08 -14.63 -1.80
CA PHE A 636 -8.23 -14.09 -0.75
C PHE A 636 -8.98 -13.27 0.31
N VAL A 637 -10.24 -12.89 0.07
CA VAL A 637 -11.08 -12.20 1.06
C VAL A 637 -11.89 -13.15 1.94
N MET A 638 -11.91 -14.44 1.60
CA MET A 638 -12.62 -15.47 2.35
C MET A 638 -11.69 -16.07 3.41
N ASN A 639 -12.23 -16.30 4.60
CA ASN A 639 -11.52 -17.04 5.65
C ASN A 639 -11.60 -18.56 5.42
N ALA A 640 -10.89 -19.31 6.25
CA ALA A 640 -10.81 -20.76 6.18
C ALA A 640 -12.18 -21.46 6.31
N LEU A 641 -13.07 -20.91 7.17
CA LEU A 641 -14.42 -21.43 7.37
C LEU A 641 -15.25 -21.33 6.09
N ALA A 642 -15.30 -20.15 5.46
CA ALA A 642 -16.03 -19.96 4.20
C ALA A 642 -15.49 -20.87 3.08
N LYS A 643 -14.17 -21.02 2.97
CA LYS A 643 -13.55 -21.93 1.98
C LYS A 643 -13.91 -23.39 2.25
N SER A 644 -13.92 -23.81 3.51
CA SER A 644 -14.34 -25.15 3.92
C SER A 644 -15.79 -25.42 3.55
N GLU A 645 -16.69 -24.47 3.80
CA GLU A 645 -18.10 -24.59 3.41
C GLU A 645 -18.30 -24.70 1.89
N LEU A 646 -17.54 -23.96 1.10
CA LEU A 646 -17.59 -24.06 -0.36
C LEU A 646 -17.06 -25.40 -0.87
N LEU A 647 -15.97 -25.89 -0.28
CA LEU A 647 -15.43 -27.20 -0.59
C LEU A 647 -16.44 -28.31 -0.28
N GLN A 648 -17.16 -28.21 0.84
CA GLN A 648 -18.23 -29.15 1.19
C GLN A 648 -19.38 -29.10 0.17
N LEU A 649 -19.77 -27.91 -0.27
CA LEU A 649 -20.83 -27.74 -1.27
C LEU A 649 -20.43 -28.33 -2.62
N GLU A 650 -19.18 -28.14 -3.07
CA GLU A 650 -18.64 -28.75 -4.29
C GLU A 650 -18.63 -30.28 -4.17
N SER A 651 -18.18 -30.81 -3.03
CA SER A 651 -18.17 -32.25 -2.76
C SER A 651 -19.57 -32.85 -2.81
N GLU A 652 -20.56 -32.21 -2.21
CA GLU A 652 -21.95 -32.66 -2.25
C GLU A 652 -22.53 -32.61 -3.68
N PHE A 653 -22.24 -31.54 -4.42
CA PHE A 653 -22.66 -31.40 -5.81
C PHE A 653 -22.04 -32.49 -6.71
N LEU A 654 -20.74 -32.76 -6.55
CA LEU A 654 -20.04 -33.84 -7.25
C LEU A 654 -20.60 -35.22 -6.87
N ARG A 655 -20.99 -35.42 -5.61
CA ARG A 655 -21.62 -36.66 -5.12
C ARG A 655 -22.98 -36.90 -5.79
N ILE A 656 -23.82 -35.87 -5.85
CA ILE A 656 -25.11 -35.92 -6.55
C ILE A 656 -24.90 -36.23 -8.03
N GLN A 657 -23.92 -35.60 -8.68
CA GLN A 657 -23.59 -35.89 -10.08
C GLN A 657 -23.10 -37.33 -10.28
N ALA A 658 -22.21 -37.83 -9.42
CA ALA A 658 -21.71 -39.21 -9.51
C ALA A 658 -22.84 -40.23 -9.30
N ALA A 659 -23.72 -40.01 -8.34
CA ALA A 659 -24.91 -40.84 -8.11
C ALA A 659 -25.86 -40.82 -9.31
N ASN A 660 -26.09 -39.65 -9.92
CA ASN A 660 -26.91 -39.52 -11.12
C ASN A 660 -26.26 -40.18 -12.35
N ALA A 661 -24.95 -40.06 -12.51
CA ALA A 661 -24.19 -40.66 -13.62
C ALA A 661 -24.09 -42.18 -13.52
N ALA A 662 -24.02 -42.74 -12.31
CA ALA A 662 -24.14 -44.17 -12.07
C ALA A 662 -25.53 -44.72 -12.49
N GLY A 663 -26.54 -43.84 -12.53
CA GLY A 663 -27.94 -44.15 -12.82
C GLY A 663 -28.55 -45.08 -11.76
N PRO A 664 -29.88 -45.14 -11.60
CA PRO A 664 -30.45 -46.36 -11.05
C PRO A 664 -30.03 -47.48 -12.00
N THR A 665 -29.13 -48.35 -11.56
CA THR A 665 -28.84 -49.57 -12.28
C THR A 665 -30.12 -50.40 -12.26
N ILE A 666 -30.97 -50.21 -13.26
CA ILE A 666 -32.15 -51.04 -13.48
C ILE A 666 -31.62 -52.37 -13.99
N HIS A 667 -31.48 -53.33 -13.09
CA HIS A 667 -31.34 -54.72 -13.52
C HIS A 667 -32.72 -55.25 -13.90
N TYR A 668 -32.85 -55.67 -15.15
CA TYR A 668 -34.02 -56.44 -15.59
C TYR A 668 -33.83 -57.88 -15.14
N ILE A 669 -34.50 -58.27 -14.06
CA ILE A 669 -34.58 -59.68 -13.69
C ILE A 669 -35.71 -60.30 -14.52
N PHE A 670 -35.39 -61.36 -15.27
CA PHE A 670 -36.40 -62.14 -15.98
C PHE A 670 -37.08 -63.09 -14.99
N ASN A 671 -38.33 -62.79 -14.62
CA ASN A 671 -39.17 -63.72 -13.88
C ASN A 671 -40.10 -64.46 -14.86
N PRO A 672 -40.08 -65.81 -14.93
CA PRO A 672 -40.88 -66.58 -15.89
C PRO A 672 -42.40 -66.41 -15.74
N LEU A 673 -42.92 -65.87 -14.63
CA LEU A 673 -44.35 -65.62 -14.42
C LEU A 673 -44.82 -64.22 -14.85
N VAL A 674 -43.94 -63.21 -14.88
CA VAL A 674 -44.36 -61.79 -15.05
C VAL A 674 -43.50 -61.03 -16.08
N GLY A 675 -42.46 -61.65 -16.66
CA GLY A 675 -41.56 -61.02 -17.63
C GLY A 675 -40.41 -60.23 -16.98
N THR A 676 -39.78 -59.35 -17.75
CA THR A 676 -38.68 -58.48 -17.29
C THR A 676 -39.19 -57.40 -16.34
N LEU A 677 -38.85 -57.52 -15.06
CA LEU A 677 -39.13 -56.50 -14.04
C LEU A 677 -37.87 -55.65 -13.80
N PRO A 678 -37.96 -54.31 -13.86
CA PRO A 678 -36.89 -53.44 -13.41
C PRO A 678 -36.79 -53.51 -11.88
N VAL A 679 -35.66 -54.00 -11.36
CA VAL A 679 -35.34 -53.94 -9.92
C VAL A 679 -34.45 -52.74 -9.67
N LEU A 680 -34.93 -51.79 -8.85
CA LEU A 680 -34.10 -50.76 -8.24
C LEU A 680 -33.27 -51.43 -7.13
N ILE A 681 -31.97 -51.61 -7.34
CA ILE A 681 -31.08 -51.90 -6.23
C ILE A 681 -30.82 -50.56 -5.52
N GLU A 682 -31.39 -50.41 -4.33
CA GLU A 682 -31.07 -49.31 -3.43
C GLU A 682 -29.63 -49.48 -2.90
N ASP A 683 -28.98 -48.32 -2.72
CA ASP A 683 -27.75 -48.09 -1.95
C ASP A 683 -26.37 -48.20 -2.61
N ASP A 684 -26.23 -47.85 -3.90
CA ASP A 684 -24.91 -47.48 -4.47
C ASP A 684 -24.39 -46.08 -4.04
N ARG A 685 -24.95 -45.51 -2.96
CA ARG A 685 -24.65 -44.14 -2.48
C ARG A 685 -23.41 -44.06 -1.59
N PHE A 686 -23.05 -45.17 -0.95
CA PHE A 686 -21.95 -45.23 0.01
C PHE A 686 -20.82 -46.13 -0.51
N LEU A 687 -19.61 -45.79 -0.11
CA LEU A 687 -18.45 -46.66 -0.21
C LEU A 687 -18.37 -47.47 1.08
N GLU A 688 -18.84 -48.72 1.03
CA GLU A 688 -18.79 -49.61 2.19
C GLU A 688 -17.43 -50.28 2.32
N MET A 689 -16.76 -50.08 3.45
CA MET A 689 -15.46 -50.64 3.77
C MET A 689 -15.59 -51.56 4.99
N LYS A 690 -15.38 -52.87 4.78
CA LYS A 690 -15.33 -53.86 5.86
C LYS A 690 -13.88 -54.14 6.23
N ILE A 691 -13.52 -54.00 7.51
CA ILE A 691 -12.13 -53.97 7.97
C ILE A 691 -11.93 -54.84 9.20
N ARG A 692 -10.78 -55.54 9.28
CA ARG A 692 -10.33 -56.23 10.49
C ARG A 692 -9.43 -55.32 11.31
N ARG A 693 -9.72 -55.14 12.62
CA ARG A 693 -8.88 -54.32 13.51
C ARG A 693 -7.40 -54.71 13.48
N THR A 694 -7.11 -56.01 13.43
CA THR A 694 -5.75 -56.56 13.45
C THR A 694 -4.97 -56.39 12.15
N HIS A 695 -5.63 -56.03 11.05
CA HIS A 695 -5.03 -55.85 9.72
C HIS A 695 -5.54 -54.57 9.06
N ILE A 696 -5.78 -53.52 9.87
CA ILE A 696 -6.50 -52.32 9.43
C ILE A 696 -5.77 -51.61 8.29
N LEU A 697 -4.46 -51.43 8.36
CA LEU A 697 -3.70 -50.81 7.29
C LEU A 697 -3.71 -51.64 5.99
N GLU A 698 -3.46 -52.95 6.06
CA GLU A 698 -3.46 -53.84 4.89
C GLU A 698 -4.83 -53.86 4.20
N ASP A 699 -5.91 -54.04 4.98
CA ASP A 699 -7.28 -54.06 4.47
C ASP A 699 -7.65 -52.71 3.83
N ALA A 700 -7.27 -51.59 4.48
CA ALA A 700 -7.53 -50.26 3.98
C ALA A 700 -6.83 -50.01 2.63
N LEU A 701 -5.52 -50.27 2.54
CA LEU A 701 -4.72 -50.05 1.34
C LEU A 701 -5.19 -50.93 0.17
N ASN A 702 -5.42 -52.23 0.42
CA ASN A 702 -5.95 -53.15 -0.59
C ASN A 702 -7.33 -52.72 -1.09
N PHE A 703 -8.19 -52.25 -0.18
CA PHE A 703 -9.52 -51.81 -0.54
C PHE A 703 -9.48 -50.58 -1.45
N ILE A 704 -8.69 -49.55 -1.12
CA ILE A 704 -8.63 -48.30 -1.91
C ILE A 704 -7.85 -48.43 -3.21
N ALA A 705 -6.84 -49.32 -3.28
CA ALA A 705 -6.02 -49.52 -4.49
C ALA A 705 -6.85 -49.92 -5.72
N GLY A 706 -7.94 -50.66 -5.52
CA GLY A 706 -8.83 -51.12 -6.59
C GLY A 706 -9.98 -50.17 -6.95
N LYS A 707 -10.07 -48.97 -6.35
CA LYS A 707 -11.22 -48.07 -6.54
C LYS A 707 -10.99 -47.03 -7.61
N THR A 708 -12.05 -46.74 -8.35
CA THR A 708 -12.10 -45.60 -9.27
C THR A 708 -12.46 -44.32 -8.53
N ARG A 709 -12.15 -43.16 -9.12
CA ARG A 709 -12.55 -41.85 -8.57
C ARG A 709 -14.06 -41.77 -8.28
N ALA A 710 -14.90 -42.26 -9.18
CA ALA A 710 -16.36 -42.24 -9.00
C ALA A 710 -16.83 -43.05 -7.78
N GLN A 711 -16.07 -44.06 -7.36
CA GLN A 711 -16.34 -44.83 -6.14
C GLN A 711 -15.79 -44.15 -4.89
N LEU A 712 -14.59 -43.56 -4.96
CA LEU A 712 -13.94 -42.90 -3.84
C LEU A 712 -14.65 -41.61 -3.37
N VAL A 713 -15.41 -40.96 -4.26
CA VAL A 713 -16.18 -39.75 -3.98
C VAL A 713 -17.54 -40.06 -3.32
N LYS A 714 -17.88 -41.34 -3.13
CA LYS A 714 -19.08 -41.75 -2.37
C LYS A 714 -18.84 -41.53 -0.86
N GLY A 715 -19.93 -41.39 -0.10
CA GLY A 715 -19.82 -41.28 1.37
C GLY A 715 -19.23 -42.55 1.97
N LEU A 716 -18.22 -42.45 2.83
CA LEU A 716 -17.60 -43.63 3.44
C LEU A 716 -18.48 -44.16 4.59
N ARG A 717 -18.71 -45.47 4.58
CA ARG A 717 -19.23 -46.22 5.73
C ARG A 717 -18.25 -47.31 6.10
N VAL A 718 -17.84 -47.37 7.36
CA VAL A 718 -16.90 -48.37 7.85
C VAL A 718 -17.60 -49.35 8.78
N THR A 719 -17.34 -50.65 8.57
CA THR A 719 -17.81 -51.72 9.46
C THR A 719 -16.62 -52.56 9.91
N PHE A 720 -16.42 -52.67 11.23
CA PHE A 720 -15.42 -53.57 11.79
C PHE A 720 -15.95 -55.00 11.83
N GLU A 721 -15.12 -55.95 11.39
CA GLU A 721 -15.52 -57.36 11.34
C GLU A 721 -15.73 -57.94 12.75
N GLY A 722 -16.93 -58.47 13.01
CA GLY A 722 -17.30 -59.08 14.28
C GLY A 722 -18.03 -58.14 15.25
N GLU A 723 -18.16 -56.85 14.92
CA GLU A 723 -18.79 -55.85 15.78
C GLU A 723 -20.16 -55.42 15.22
N PRO A 724 -21.25 -55.45 16.03
CA PRO A 724 -22.52 -54.87 15.62
C PRO A 724 -22.41 -53.34 15.65
N GLY A 725 -22.33 -52.72 14.47
CA GLY A 725 -22.28 -51.26 14.35
C GLY A 725 -22.82 -50.77 13.02
N GLU A 726 -23.71 -49.79 13.07
CA GLU A 726 -24.11 -48.97 11.92
C GLU A 726 -23.32 -47.67 11.96
N ASP A 727 -22.56 -47.37 10.91
CA ASP A 727 -21.71 -46.17 10.88
C ASP A 727 -22.55 -44.88 10.78
N ALA A 728 -22.90 -44.33 11.93
CA ALA A 728 -23.47 -42.98 12.07
C ALA A 728 -22.40 -41.87 12.12
N GLY A 729 -21.13 -42.20 11.81
CA GLY A 729 -20.00 -41.29 11.74
C GLY A 729 -18.88 -41.56 12.76
N GLY A 730 -19.17 -42.33 13.82
CA GLY A 730 -18.18 -42.72 14.83
C GLY A 730 -17.17 -43.75 14.30
N LEU A 731 -17.64 -44.77 13.56
CA LEU A 731 -16.79 -45.87 13.10
C LEU A 731 -15.79 -45.41 12.04
N LYS A 732 -16.20 -44.54 11.10
CA LYS A 732 -15.24 -43.91 10.17
C LYS A 732 -14.19 -43.05 10.88
N LYS A 733 -14.56 -42.33 11.96
CA LYS A 733 -13.63 -41.50 12.74
C LYS A 733 -12.57 -42.38 13.39
N GLU A 734 -13.01 -43.45 14.06
CA GLU A 734 -12.12 -44.43 14.66
C GLU A 734 -11.20 -45.10 13.64
N PHE A 735 -11.76 -45.52 12.50
CA PHE A 735 -11.00 -46.08 11.38
C PHE A 735 -9.84 -45.17 10.96
N PHE A 736 -10.12 -43.89 10.72
CA PHE A 736 -9.07 -42.95 10.30
C PHE A 736 -8.02 -42.75 11.40
N ILE A 737 -8.42 -42.65 12.67
CA ILE A 737 -7.47 -42.53 13.79
C ILE A 737 -6.54 -43.75 13.82
N LEU A 738 -7.09 -44.96 13.74
CA LEU A 738 -6.32 -46.20 13.81
C LEU A 738 -5.42 -46.39 12.58
N VAL A 739 -5.92 -46.14 11.37
CA VAL A 739 -5.13 -46.34 10.14
C VAL A 739 -3.97 -45.35 10.06
N PHE A 740 -4.16 -44.07 10.45
CA PHE A 740 -3.07 -43.09 10.48
C PHE A 740 -2.06 -43.40 11.60
N LYS A 741 -2.53 -43.84 12.77
CA LYS A 741 -1.63 -44.30 13.84
C LYS A 741 -0.76 -45.47 13.40
N GLU A 742 -1.27 -46.41 12.61
CA GLU A 742 -0.49 -47.53 12.06
C GLU A 742 0.44 -47.09 10.93
N LEU A 743 -0.04 -46.24 10.02
CA LEU A 743 0.71 -45.72 8.87
C LEU A 743 2.01 -45.00 9.26
N PHE A 744 2.02 -44.31 10.40
CA PHE A 744 3.19 -43.57 10.90
C PHE A 744 4.12 -44.40 11.79
N GLN A 745 3.86 -45.70 11.97
CA GLN A 745 4.79 -46.55 12.71
C GLN A 745 6.08 -46.77 11.91
N GLN A 746 7.22 -46.66 12.60
CA GLN A 746 8.56 -46.72 11.99
C GLN A 746 8.78 -48.01 11.16
N HIS A 747 8.19 -49.13 11.57
CA HIS A 747 8.38 -50.43 10.90
C HIS A 747 7.78 -50.48 9.49
N PHE A 748 6.85 -49.58 9.14
CA PHE A 748 6.27 -49.52 7.79
C PHE A 748 7.18 -48.77 6.80
N GLY A 749 8.13 -47.96 7.30
CA GLY A 749 9.22 -47.36 6.51
C GLY A 749 8.84 -46.27 5.50
N MET A 750 7.56 -45.87 5.43
CA MET A 750 7.11 -44.82 4.50
C MET A 750 7.59 -43.42 4.91
N PHE A 751 7.61 -43.15 6.22
CA PHE A 751 7.90 -41.83 6.76
C PHE A 751 8.99 -41.91 7.83
N LYS A 752 9.75 -40.83 7.98
CA LYS A 752 10.78 -40.65 9.00
C LYS A 752 10.31 -39.57 9.97
N GLU A 753 10.26 -39.91 11.25
CA GLU A 753 10.03 -38.95 12.34
C GLU A 753 11.35 -38.25 12.70
N ASP A 754 11.31 -36.93 12.87
CA ASP A 754 12.41 -36.18 13.46
C ASP A 754 12.34 -36.23 14.99
N SER A 755 13.46 -36.53 15.65
CA SER A 755 13.52 -36.70 17.10
C SER A 755 13.33 -35.41 17.90
N GLU A 756 13.53 -34.24 17.30
CA GLU A 756 13.43 -32.95 17.98
C GLU A 756 12.02 -32.35 17.81
N SER A 757 11.48 -32.38 16.60
CA SER A 757 10.16 -31.79 16.31
C SER A 757 8.99 -32.77 16.48
N HIS A 758 9.25 -34.08 16.51
CA HIS A 758 8.23 -35.14 16.45
C HIS A 758 7.32 -35.08 15.21
N LEU A 759 7.76 -34.35 14.17
CA LEU A 759 7.07 -34.29 12.89
C LEU A 759 7.63 -35.35 11.96
N VAL A 760 6.79 -35.82 11.05
CA VAL A 760 7.15 -36.83 10.05
C VAL A 760 7.37 -36.20 8.68
N TRP A 761 8.27 -36.80 7.92
CA TRP A 761 8.50 -36.48 6.51
C TRP A 761 8.65 -37.74 5.66
N PHE A 762 8.61 -37.57 4.35
CA PHE A 762 8.90 -38.64 3.38
C PHE A 762 10.25 -39.30 3.68
N SER A 763 10.28 -40.63 3.77
CA SER A 763 11.47 -41.36 4.21
C SER A 763 12.70 -41.14 3.33
N GLY A 764 12.48 -40.86 2.03
CA GLY A 764 13.55 -40.75 1.05
C GLY A 764 14.23 -42.08 0.72
N TYR A 765 13.73 -43.21 1.23
CA TYR A 765 14.26 -44.54 0.93
C TYR A 765 13.53 -45.20 -0.24
N PRO A 766 14.21 -46.07 -1.02
CA PRO A 766 13.54 -46.90 -2.03
C PRO A 766 12.50 -47.83 -1.40
N THR A 767 11.25 -47.40 -1.40
CA THR A 767 10.07 -48.11 -0.87
C THR A 767 9.00 -48.23 -1.96
N ASP A 768 7.95 -49.01 -1.71
CA ASP A 768 6.84 -49.10 -2.66
C ASP A 768 6.12 -47.74 -2.79
N LEU A 769 6.29 -47.10 -3.94
CA LEU A 769 5.72 -45.81 -4.28
C LEU A 769 4.19 -45.83 -4.29
N VAL A 770 3.57 -46.99 -4.54
CA VAL A 770 2.11 -47.14 -4.55
C VAL A 770 1.52 -46.74 -3.19
N ASN A 771 2.17 -47.13 -2.10
CA ASN A 771 1.67 -46.83 -0.75
C ASN A 771 1.57 -45.32 -0.47
N PHE A 772 2.43 -44.49 -1.06
CA PHE A 772 2.36 -43.04 -0.92
C PHE A 772 1.13 -42.47 -1.61
N LYS A 773 0.81 -42.96 -2.81
CA LYS A 773 -0.44 -42.62 -3.50
C LYS A 773 -1.66 -43.05 -2.70
N LEU A 774 -1.64 -44.23 -2.10
CA LEU A 774 -2.73 -44.70 -1.26
C LEU A 774 -2.88 -43.86 0.03
N CYS A 775 -1.77 -43.45 0.66
CA CYS A 775 -1.77 -42.49 1.77
C CYS A 775 -2.37 -41.14 1.36
N GLY A 776 -2.02 -40.63 0.16
CA GLY A 776 -2.63 -39.43 -0.40
C GLY A 776 -4.15 -39.56 -0.53
N ILE A 777 -4.64 -40.71 -0.98
CA ILE A 777 -6.07 -41.02 -1.06
C ILE A 777 -6.69 -41.03 0.34
N LEU A 778 -6.08 -41.69 1.33
CA LEU A 778 -6.58 -41.72 2.72
C LEU A 778 -6.68 -40.32 3.34
N CYS A 779 -5.65 -39.50 3.16
CA CYS A 779 -5.62 -38.11 3.64
C CYS A 779 -6.76 -37.29 3.02
N ALA A 780 -6.94 -37.42 1.71
CA ALA A 780 -8.01 -36.74 0.99
C ALA A 780 -9.41 -37.26 1.36
N LEU A 781 -9.56 -38.58 1.61
CA LEU A 781 -10.81 -39.17 2.11
C LEU A 781 -11.17 -38.68 3.51
N ALA A 782 -10.19 -38.47 4.39
CA ALA A 782 -10.44 -37.92 5.72
C ALA A 782 -11.05 -36.51 5.63
N ILE A 783 -10.45 -35.63 4.82
CA ILE A 783 -11.00 -34.29 4.52
C ILE A 783 -12.41 -34.41 3.91
N TYR A 784 -12.56 -35.24 2.88
CA TYR A 784 -13.81 -35.41 2.13
C TYR A 784 -14.96 -35.90 3.04
N ASN A 785 -14.64 -36.75 4.04
CA ASN A 785 -15.60 -37.31 4.99
C ASN A 785 -15.72 -36.52 6.31
N GLN A 786 -15.08 -35.35 6.40
CA GLN A 786 -15.09 -34.44 7.56
C GLN A 786 -14.56 -35.09 8.85
N VAL A 787 -13.48 -35.87 8.71
CA VAL A 787 -12.80 -36.53 9.83
C VAL A 787 -11.44 -35.87 10.01
N LEU A 788 -11.22 -35.32 11.21
CA LEU A 788 -9.89 -34.85 11.60
C LEU A 788 -9.00 -36.04 11.88
N VAL A 789 -7.75 -35.94 11.43
CA VAL A 789 -6.76 -37.01 11.60
C VAL A 789 -5.50 -36.45 12.20
N ASP A 790 -4.87 -37.25 13.07
CA ASP A 790 -3.53 -36.95 13.52
C ASP A 790 -2.56 -37.20 12.36
N PHE A 791 -2.04 -36.11 11.81
CA PHE A 791 -1.26 -36.11 10.59
C PHE A 791 -0.06 -35.19 10.81
N PRO A 792 1.00 -35.70 11.47
CA PRO A 792 2.08 -34.90 12.07
C PRO A 792 3.09 -34.38 11.03
N PHE A 793 2.60 -33.84 9.92
CA PHE A 793 3.42 -33.19 8.90
C PHE A 793 3.56 -31.69 9.16
N PRO A 794 4.72 -31.08 8.83
CA PRO A 794 4.91 -29.64 8.89
C PRO A 794 4.05 -28.90 7.86
N LEU A 795 3.94 -27.58 7.99
CA LEU A 795 3.27 -26.69 7.02
C LEU A 795 3.86 -26.82 5.60
N ALA A 796 5.11 -27.27 5.50
CA ALA A 796 5.80 -27.58 4.26
C ALA A 796 4.98 -28.51 3.35
N LEU A 797 4.38 -29.59 3.89
CA LEU A 797 3.59 -30.52 3.06
C LEU A 797 2.41 -29.79 2.39
N TYR A 798 1.71 -28.97 3.16
CA TYR A 798 0.55 -28.23 2.69
C TYR A 798 0.92 -27.13 1.69
N LYS A 799 2.10 -26.52 1.83
CA LYS A 799 2.68 -25.65 0.78
C LYS A 799 2.86 -26.43 -0.52
N LEU A 800 3.49 -27.61 -0.45
CA LEU A 800 3.72 -28.44 -1.63
C LEU A 800 2.43 -28.93 -2.29
N ILE A 801 1.40 -29.32 -1.52
CA ILE A 801 0.08 -29.70 -2.05
C ILE A 801 -0.54 -28.53 -2.84
N LEU A 802 -0.39 -27.31 -2.32
CA LEU A 802 -0.89 -26.07 -2.94
C LEU A 802 0.03 -25.51 -4.04
N GLY A 803 1.14 -26.19 -4.36
CA GLY A 803 2.10 -25.74 -5.38
C GLY A 803 2.91 -24.49 -4.97
N LYS A 804 3.04 -24.23 -3.66
CA LYS A 804 3.88 -23.15 -3.12
C LYS A 804 5.29 -23.64 -2.80
N GLU A 805 6.26 -22.76 -2.91
CA GLU A 805 7.65 -23.06 -2.56
C GLU A 805 7.84 -23.15 -1.04
N VAL A 806 8.73 -24.04 -0.62
CA VAL A 806 9.19 -24.18 0.77
C VAL A 806 10.36 -23.24 1.05
N ASN A 807 10.53 -22.84 2.30
CA ASN A 807 11.56 -21.89 2.73
C ASN A 807 12.21 -22.29 4.07
N LEU A 808 13.12 -21.47 4.57
CA LEU A 808 13.87 -21.77 5.80
C LEU A 808 12.97 -22.00 7.03
N GLU A 809 11.83 -21.31 7.13
CA GLU A 809 10.88 -21.51 8.24
C GLU A 809 10.32 -22.95 8.24
N ASP A 810 10.10 -23.52 7.04
CA ASP A 810 9.64 -24.90 6.91
C ASP A 810 10.71 -25.90 7.38
N LEU A 811 11.98 -25.60 7.10
CA LEU A 811 13.11 -26.40 7.58
C LEU A 811 13.25 -26.26 9.10
N LEU A 812 13.11 -25.06 9.64
CA LEU A 812 13.15 -24.79 11.08
C LEU A 812 12.02 -25.51 11.84
N GLN A 813 10.84 -25.61 11.23
CA GLN A 813 9.72 -26.35 11.79
C GLN A 813 9.97 -27.87 11.84
N LEU A 814 10.48 -28.46 10.74
CA LEU A 814 10.64 -29.90 10.62
C LEU A 814 11.95 -30.43 11.22
N TYR A 815 13.07 -29.75 10.95
CA TYR A 815 14.42 -30.12 11.39
C TYR A 815 15.04 -28.92 12.13
N PRO A 816 14.65 -28.64 13.40
CA PRO A 816 14.98 -27.38 14.05
C PRO A 816 16.50 -27.15 14.21
N SER A 817 17.27 -28.21 14.47
CA SER A 817 18.73 -28.13 14.52
C SER A 817 19.36 -27.72 13.18
N GLU A 818 18.92 -28.28 12.05
CA GLU A 818 19.37 -27.88 10.72
C GLU A 818 18.89 -26.46 10.37
N GLY A 819 17.63 -26.14 10.68
CA GLY A 819 17.06 -24.81 10.47
C GLY A 819 17.81 -23.71 11.22
N ARG A 820 18.12 -23.92 12.51
CA ARG A 820 18.91 -22.97 13.32
C ARG A 820 20.32 -22.80 12.80
N ALA A 821 20.95 -23.87 12.30
CA ALA A 821 22.28 -23.78 11.69
C ALA A 821 22.25 -22.91 10.42
N MET A 822 21.26 -23.11 9.55
CA MET A 822 21.09 -22.29 8.33
C MET A 822 20.73 -20.84 8.67
N GLN A 823 19.87 -20.61 9.66
CA GLN A 823 19.55 -19.26 10.14
C GLN A 823 20.78 -18.54 10.69
N SER A 824 21.57 -19.21 11.52
CA SER A 824 22.82 -18.66 12.07
C SER A 824 23.81 -18.30 10.96
N MET A 825 23.88 -19.09 9.88
CA MET A 825 24.69 -18.77 8.71
C MET A 825 24.20 -17.51 7.99
N LEU A 826 22.88 -17.35 7.79
CA LEU A 826 22.32 -16.15 7.18
C LEU A 826 22.56 -14.89 8.02
N GLU A 827 22.48 -15.01 9.34
CA GLU A 827 22.64 -13.91 10.30
C GLU A 827 24.12 -13.56 10.57
N TYR A 828 25.08 -14.42 10.19
CA TYR A 828 26.50 -14.15 10.40
C TYR A 828 27.02 -13.03 9.48
N GLU A 829 27.62 -11.99 10.06
CA GLU A 829 28.16 -10.82 9.35
C GLU A 829 29.68 -10.63 9.54
N GLY A 830 30.38 -11.58 10.17
CA GLY A 830 31.83 -11.50 10.36
C GLY A 830 32.63 -11.65 9.06
N ASP A 831 33.77 -10.95 8.99
CA ASP A 831 34.70 -10.99 7.83
C ASP A 831 35.40 -12.36 7.65
N ASP A 832 35.29 -13.25 8.63
CA ASP A 832 35.84 -14.61 8.68
C ASP A 832 34.78 -15.69 8.36
N PHE A 833 33.70 -15.34 7.64
CA PHE A 833 32.61 -16.25 7.29
C PHE A 833 33.12 -17.57 6.69
N GLU A 834 34.00 -17.50 5.68
CA GLU A 834 34.50 -18.68 4.97
C GLU A 834 35.34 -19.61 5.88
N GLU A 835 36.10 -19.05 6.84
CA GLU A 835 36.88 -19.82 7.82
C GLU A 835 35.97 -20.41 8.91
N THR A 836 34.94 -19.66 9.32
CA THR A 836 34.00 -20.05 10.37
C THR A 836 33.12 -21.23 9.96
N PHE A 837 32.57 -21.20 8.73
CA PHE A 837 31.67 -22.25 8.25
C PHE A 837 32.40 -23.33 7.43
N GLY A 838 33.34 -22.96 6.56
CA GLY A 838 34.13 -23.92 5.77
C GLY A 838 33.32 -24.91 4.92
N VAL A 839 32.11 -24.55 4.49
CA VAL A 839 31.20 -25.43 3.73
C VAL A 839 31.18 -25.15 2.23
N TYR A 840 30.81 -26.16 1.45
CA TYR A 840 30.63 -26.11 0.01
C TYR A 840 29.16 -26.31 -0.35
N PHE A 841 28.78 -26.14 -1.62
CA PHE A 841 27.42 -26.36 -2.12
C PHE A 841 27.06 -27.85 -2.20
N ILE A 842 27.12 -28.54 -1.06
CA ILE A 842 26.84 -29.97 -0.87
C ILE A 842 25.87 -30.17 0.30
N ILE A 843 25.11 -31.26 0.27
CA ILE A 843 24.25 -31.70 1.36
C ILE A 843 24.43 -33.22 1.56
N ASN A 844 24.36 -33.65 2.83
CA ASN A 844 24.52 -35.04 3.22
C ASN A 844 23.15 -35.64 3.56
N PHE A 845 22.86 -36.81 2.99
CA PHE A 845 21.69 -37.63 3.32
C PHE A 845 22.13 -38.94 3.97
N GLU A 846 21.51 -39.30 5.09
CA GLU A 846 21.74 -40.56 5.78
C GLU A 846 20.71 -41.61 5.34
N ILE A 847 21.19 -42.65 4.65
CA ILE A 847 20.39 -43.75 4.11
C ILE A 847 20.94 -45.08 4.62
N PHE A 848 20.19 -45.80 5.46
CA PHE A 848 20.56 -47.13 5.99
C PHE A 848 22.03 -47.22 6.44
N ASP A 849 22.46 -46.26 7.28
CA ASP A 849 23.84 -46.09 7.80
C ASP A 849 24.91 -45.59 6.80
N GLU A 850 24.56 -45.34 5.54
CA GLU A 850 25.42 -44.70 4.55
C GLU A 850 25.12 -43.20 4.43
N VAL A 851 26.18 -42.37 4.43
CA VAL A 851 26.06 -40.93 4.17
C VAL A 851 26.35 -40.66 2.70
N ILE A 852 25.34 -40.21 1.97
CA ILE A 852 25.44 -39.84 0.55
C ILE A 852 25.60 -38.33 0.45
N GLU A 853 26.69 -37.89 -0.17
CA GLU A 853 26.93 -36.49 -0.51
C GLU A 853 26.26 -36.13 -1.85
N VAL A 854 25.53 -35.03 -1.86
CA VAL A 854 24.79 -34.54 -3.04
C VAL A 854 25.16 -33.09 -3.32
N GLU A 855 25.63 -32.80 -4.54
CA GLU A 855 25.85 -31.42 -4.98
C GLU A 855 24.52 -30.67 -5.15
N LEU A 856 24.44 -29.45 -4.60
CA LEU A 856 23.26 -28.57 -4.66
C LEU A 856 23.15 -27.82 -5.98
N LYS A 857 24.26 -27.65 -6.70
CA LYS A 857 24.36 -27.02 -8.02
C LYS A 857 25.54 -27.59 -8.80
N PRO A 858 25.67 -27.35 -10.12
CA PRO A 858 26.84 -27.80 -10.87
C PRO A 858 28.15 -27.30 -10.25
N ASP A 859 29.15 -28.18 -10.13
CA ASP A 859 30.42 -27.92 -9.45
C ASP A 859 30.25 -27.53 -7.97
N GLY A 860 29.20 -28.02 -7.31
CA GLY A 860 28.85 -27.68 -5.94
C GLY A 860 29.95 -28.08 -4.94
N ALA A 861 30.55 -29.26 -5.13
CA ALA A 861 31.66 -29.75 -4.32
C ALA A 861 32.95 -28.92 -4.45
N ARG A 862 33.05 -28.08 -5.48
CA ARG A 862 34.18 -27.15 -5.70
C ARG A 862 33.81 -25.69 -5.46
N THR A 863 32.56 -25.40 -5.16
CA THR A 863 32.07 -24.04 -4.92
C THR A 863 31.94 -23.78 -3.42
N PRO A 864 32.81 -22.98 -2.79
CA PRO A 864 32.67 -22.63 -1.39
C PRO A 864 31.46 -21.70 -1.17
N VAL A 865 30.81 -21.84 -0.02
CA VAL A 865 29.81 -20.89 0.44
C VAL A 865 30.53 -19.66 1.00
N THR A 866 30.11 -18.49 0.56
CA THR A 866 30.68 -17.18 0.89
C THR A 866 29.59 -16.24 1.37
N GLN A 867 30.00 -15.10 1.93
CA GLN A 867 29.06 -14.07 2.38
C GLN A 867 28.09 -13.61 1.27
N LEU A 868 28.54 -13.63 0.01
CA LEU A 868 27.76 -13.20 -1.16
C LEU A 868 26.74 -14.24 -1.63
N ASN A 869 27.00 -15.53 -1.43
CA ASN A 869 26.19 -16.62 -1.99
C ASN A 869 25.43 -17.44 -0.92
N LYS A 870 25.59 -17.13 0.38
CA LYS A 870 24.92 -17.85 1.48
C LYS A 870 23.39 -17.98 1.34
N ASN A 871 22.72 -16.96 0.81
CA ASN A 871 21.27 -17.03 0.53
C ASN A 871 20.92 -18.07 -0.54
N GLU A 872 21.74 -18.16 -1.61
CA GLU A 872 21.59 -19.17 -2.65
C GLU A 872 21.79 -20.57 -2.06
N PHE A 873 22.84 -20.76 -1.24
CA PHE A 873 23.12 -22.03 -0.57
C PHE A 873 21.94 -22.48 0.30
N VAL A 874 21.44 -21.63 1.19
CA VAL A 874 20.33 -21.98 2.09
C VAL A 874 19.06 -22.31 1.31
N ASN A 875 18.72 -21.54 0.27
CA ASN A 875 17.55 -21.82 -0.56
C ASN A 875 17.66 -23.16 -1.29
N LEU A 876 18.84 -23.48 -1.85
CA LEU A 876 19.08 -24.77 -2.50
C LEU A 876 19.09 -25.93 -1.50
N TYR A 877 19.65 -25.72 -0.30
CA TYR A 877 19.66 -26.69 0.78
C TYR A 877 18.24 -27.07 1.20
N VAL A 878 17.41 -26.07 1.52
CA VAL A 878 16.00 -26.26 1.89
C VAL A 878 15.25 -26.99 0.79
N LYS A 879 15.38 -26.51 -0.46
CA LYS A 879 14.72 -27.14 -1.61
C LYS A 879 15.15 -28.59 -1.77
N ARG A 880 16.45 -28.89 -1.72
CA ARG A 880 16.95 -30.27 -1.87
C ARG A 880 16.47 -31.15 -0.72
N LYS A 881 16.61 -30.70 0.52
CA LYS A 881 16.23 -31.45 1.73
C LYS A 881 14.74 -31.79 1.77
N LEU A 882 13.88 -30.81 1.51
CA LEU A 882 12.43 -30.97 1.68
C LEU A 882 11.70 -31.46 0.43
N THR A 883 12.19 -31.16 -0.79
CA THR A 883 11.42 -31.42 -2.02
C THR A 883 12.04 -32.43 -2.96
N ILE A 884 13.37 -32.58 -2.96
CA ILE A 884 14.07 -33.39 -3.96
C ILE A 884 14.53 -34.72 -3.34
N GLY A 885 15.28 -34.67 -2.24
CA GLY A 885 15.93 -35.83 -1.63
C GLY A 885 17.36 -36.04 -2.15
N GLY A 886 17.84 -37.28 -2.04
CA GLY A 886 19.18 -37.69 -2.45
C GLY A 886 19.42 -37.64 -3.97
N THR A 887 20.46 -38.34 -4.44
CA THR A 887 20.78 -38.45 -5.87
C THR A 887 19.68 -39.11 -6.71
N ASP A 888 18.88 -39.99 -6.10
CA ASP A 888 17.76 -40.68 -6.72
C ASP A 888 16.46 -39.86 -6.73
N GLU A 889 16.46 -38.69 -6.10
CA GLU A 889 15.32 -37.79 -5.92
C GLU A 889 14.10 -38.47 -5.29
N MET A 890 14.33 -39.39 -4.35
CA MET A 890 13.25 -40.24 -3.83
C MET A 890 12.17 -39.47 -3.07
N ILE A 891 12.52 -38.42 -2.31
CA ILE A 891 11.53 -37.56 -1.63
C ILE A 891 10.57 -36.95 -2.64
N ARG A 892 11.08 -36.49 -3.80
CA ARG A 892 10.25 -35.94 -4.88
C ARG A 892 9.26 -36.98 -5.40
N LYS A 893 9.73 -38.19 -5.72
CA LYS A 893 8.89 -39.28 -6.25
C LYS A 893 7.80 -39.71 -5.25
N GLN A 894 8.18 -39.86 -3.98
CA GLN A 894 7.26 -40.21 -2.90
C GLN A 894 6.18 -39.12 -2.72
N PHE A 895 6.57 -37.84 -2.71
CA PHE A 895 5.63 -36.73 -2.64
C PHE A 895 4.73 -36.63 -3.89
N GLU A 896 5.26 -36.82 -5.10
CA GLU A 896 4.49 -36.79 -6.35
C GLU A 896 3.39 -37.85 -6.37
N GLU A 897 3.69 -39.07 -5.90
CA GLU A 897 2.68 -40.13 -5.77
C GLU A 897 1.65 -39.81 -4.68
N PHE A 898 2.08 -39.31 -3.52
CA PHE A 898 1.17 -38.81 -2.49
C PHE A 898 0.23 -37.72 -3.05
N LEU A 899 0.77 -36.75 -3.78
CA LEU A 899 -0.01 -35.68 -4.38
C LEU A 899 -0.98 -36.20 -5.45
N LEU A 900 -0.57 -37.17 -6.25
CA LEU A 900 -1.43 -37.83 -7.23
C LEU A 900 -2.60 -38.54 -6.54
N GLY A 901 -2.31 -39.25 -5.44
CA GLY A 901 -3.32 -39.87 -4.59
C GLY A 901 -4.29 -38.87 -3.99
N PHE A 902 -3.76 -37.80 -3.40
CA PHE A 902 -4.55 -36.72 -2.82
C PHE A 902 -5.50 -36.10 -3.85
N LYS A 903 -4.98 -35.73 -5.02
CA LYS A 903 -5.77 -35.13 -6.12
C LYS A 903 -6.79 -36.09 -6.75
N THR A 904 -6.66 -37.41 -6.55
CA THR A 904 -7.63 -38.39 -7.05
C THR A 904 -9.01 -38.16 -6.42
N VAL A 905 -9.04 -37.82 -5.13
CA VAL A 905 -10.27 -37.47 -4.40
C VAL A 905 -10.47 -35.95 -4.38
N MET A 906 -9.41 -35.21 -4.03
CA MET A 906 -9.41 -33.75 -3.87
C MET A 906 -8.93 -33.04 -5.15
N SER A 907 -9.73 -33.14 -6.23
CA SER A 907 -9.50 -32.43 -7.51
C SER A 907 -10.28 -31.11 -7.60
N SER A 908 -10.61 -30.53 -6.45
CA SER A 908 -11.39 -29.31 -6.31
C SER A 908 -10.70 -28.11 -6.96
N SER A 909 -11.49 -27.32 -7.70
CA SER A 909 -11.07 -26.01 -8.20
C SER A 909 -10.82 -24.99 -7.08
N LEU A 910 -11.33 -25.27 -5.88
CA LEU A 910 -11.22 -24.44 -4.68
C LEU A 910 -9.95 -24.72 -3.86
N LEU A 911 -9.26 -25.84 -4.09
CA LEU A 911 -8.04 -26.16 -3.32
C LEU A 911 -7.00 -25.03 -3.36
N PRO A 912 -6.72 -24.36 -4.50
CA PRO A 912 -5.81 -23.21 -4.54
C PRO A 912 -6.26 -21.98 -3.73
N PHE A 913 -7.51 -21.93 -3.24
CA PHE A 913 -8.01 -20.81 -2.43
C PHE A 913 -7.46 -20.84 -1.00
N PHE A 914 -7.04 -22.02 -0.53
CA PHE A 914 -6.54 -22.21 0.81
C PHE A 914 -5.10 -21.70 0.96
N GLN A 915 -4.79 -21.17 2.14
CA GLN A 915 -3.44 -21.01 2.62
C GLN A 915 -2.94 -22.34 3.21
N PRO A 916 -1.62 -22.58 3.25
CA PRO A 916 -1.07 -23.80 3.84
C PRO A 916 -1.58 -24.07 5.25
N LYS A 917 -1.68 -23.03 6.08
CA LYS A 917 -2.22 -23.11 7.43
C LYS A 917 -3.71 -23.49 7.44
N GLU A 918 -4.51 -22.92 6.55
CA GLU A 918 -5.95 -23.24 6.45
C GLU A 918 -6.17 -24.68 5.98
N LEU A 919 -5.35 -25.17 5.03
CA LEU A 919 -5.42 -26.56 4.59
C LEU A 919 -4.94 -27.53 5.69
N HIS A 920 -3.91 -27.15 6.45
CA HIS A 920 -3.48 -27.90 7.62
C HIS A 920 -4.60 -28.00 8.67
N GLU A 921 -5.25 -26.89 9.01
CA GLU A 921 -6.37 -26.86 9.95
C GLU A 921 -7.59 -27.65 9.42
N LEU A 922 -7.74 -27.80 8.11
CA LEU A 922 -8.77 -28.64 7.51
C LEU A 922 -8.50 -30.14 7.71
N VAL A 923 -7.22 -30.55 7.78
CA VAL A 923 -6.81 -31.96 7.98
C VAL A 923 -6.74 -32.32 9.45
N VAL A 924 -6.03 -31.51 10.24
CA VAL A 924 -5.66 -31.82 11.63
C VAL A 924 -6.59 -31.13 12.63
N GLY A 925 -7.25 -30.05 12.23
CA GLY A 925 -7.97 -29.16 13.13
C GLY A 925 -7.08 -28.08 13.74
N ASN A 926 -7.67 -27.25 14.59
CA ASN A 926 -6.97 -26.16 15.28
C ASN A 926 -7.12 -26.29 16.81
N GLU A 927 -6.50 -25.38 17.55
CA GLU A 927 -6.58 -25.29 19.02
C GLU A 927 -7.16 -23.94 19.48
N SER A 928 -7.99 -23.31 18.65
CA SER A 928 -8.61 -22.01 18.92
C SER A 928 -9.90 -22.19 19.74
N TYR A 929 -9.75 -22.48 21.02
CA TYR A 929 -10.89 -22.83 21.89
C TYR A 929 -11.67 -21.60 22.35
N ASP A 930 -12.97 -21.56 22.04
CA ASP A 930 -13.95 -20.70 22.70
C ASP A 930 -14.81 -21.54 23.67
N TRP A 931 -14.33 -21.67 24.90
CA TRP A 931 -14.99 -22.48 25.93
C TRP A 931 -16.40 -22.00 26.29
N GLN A 932 -16.70 -20.73 26.05
CA GLN A 932 -18.05 -20.19 26.30
C GLN A 932 -19.01 -20.71 25.24
N VAL A 933 -18.62 -20.67 23.96
CA VAL A 933 -19.40 -21.28 22.86
C VAL A 933 -19.60 -22.78 23.12
N PHE A 934 -18.58 -23.50 23.59
CA PHE A 934 -18.70 -24.93 23.90
C PHE A 934 -19.75 -25.22 24.98
N LYS A 935 -19.82 -24.39 26.02
CA LYS A 935 -20.87 -24.48 27.04
C LYS A 935 -22.26 -24.21 26.46
N ASP A 936 -22.36 -23.18 25.62
CA ASP A 936 -23.64 -22.73 25.07
C ASP A 936 -24.20 -23.70 24.01
N THR A 937 -23.35 -24.48 23.33
CA THR A 937 -23.77 -25.50 22.35
C THR A 937 -23.98 -26.89 22.93
N THR A 938 -23.69 -27.10 24.22
CA THR A 938 -23.86 -28.40 24.88
C THR A 938 -25.34 -28.77 25.02
N ILE A 939 -25.67 -30.00 24.65
CA ILE A 939 -27.03 -30.55 24.73
C ILE A 939 -27.16 -31.34 26.04
N TYR A 940 -28.27 -31.16 26.75
CA TYR A 940 -28.56 -31.88 27.99
C TYR A 940 -29.73 -32.84 27.78
N LYS A 941 -29.61 -34.06 28.31
CA LYS A 941 -30.65 -35.08 28.23
C LYS A 941 -31.33 -35.31 29.58
N ASP A 942 -32.55 -35.83 29.49
CA ASP A 942 -33.38 -36.27 30.62
C ASP A 942 -33.61 -35.18 31.66
N VAL A 943 -33.13 -35.37 32.89
CA VAL A 943 -33.32 -34.43 34.01
C VAL A 943 -32.36 -33.24 33.94
N PHE A 944 -31.31 -33.32 33.13
CA PHE A 944 -30.33 -32.24 33.02
C PHE A 944 -30.83 -31.13 32.10
N HIS A 945 -30.63 -29.90 32.56
CA HIS A 945 -30.88 -28.66 31.83
C HIS A 945 -29.84 -27.63 32.30
N PRO A 946 -29.64 -26.49 31.59
CA PRO A 946 -28.56 -25.55 31.90
C PRO A 946 -28.54 -25.00 33.35
N ASN A 947 -29.69 -24.99 34.01
CA ASN A 947 -29.84 -24.50 35.38
C ASN A 947 -29.82 -25.59 36.47
N HIS A 948 -29.70 -26.87 36.09
CA HIS A 948 -29.68 -27.99 37.02
C HIS A 948 -28.44 -27.88 37.94
N PRO A 949 -28.54 -28.12 39.26
CA PRO A 949 -27.42 -27.98 40.20
C PRO A 949 -26.14 -28.71 39.75
N THR A 950 -26.27 -29.99 39.35
CA THR A 950 -25.15 -30.77 38.78
C THR A 950 -24.49 -30.14 37.55
N ILE A 951 -25.28 -29.53 36.66
CA ILE A 951 -24.74 -28.90 35.44
C ILE A 951 -23.99 -27.61 35.79
N LYS A 952 -24.48 -26.86 36.78
CA LYS A 952 -23.75 -25.70 37.32
C LYS A 952 -22.43 -26.14 37.94
N ALA A 953 -22.44 -27.15 38.81
CA ALA A 953 -21.24 -27.71 39.43
C ALA A 953 -20.23 -28.22 38.39
N PHE A 954 -20.71 -28.90 37.34
CA PHE A 954 -19.87 -29.34 36.22
C PHE A 954 -19.17 -28.17 35.52
N TRP A 955 -19.92 -27.14 35.12
CA TRP A 955 -19.32 -26.00 34.42
C TRP A 955 -18.42 -25.17 35.34
N GLU A 956 -18.77 -24.99 36.61
CA GLU A 956 -17.89 -24.34 37.59
C GLU A 956 -16.57 -25.11 37.72
N ALA A 957 -16.62 -26.43 37.89
CA ALA A 957 -15.43 -27.28 37.92
C ALA A 957 -14.62 -27.22 36.61
N PHE A 958 -15.30 -27.25 35.46
CA PHE A 958 -14.66 -27.15 34.15
C PHE A 958 -13.99 -25.79 33.91
N PHE A 959 -14.61 -24.69 34.35
CA PHE A 959 -14.01 -23.36 34.26
C PHE A 959 -12.92 -23.12 35.32
N GLU A 960 -12.87 -23.92 36.38
CA GLU A 960 -11.73 -23.96 37.31
C GLU A 960 -10.50 -24.67 36.70
N PHE A 961 -10.67 -25.52 35.68
CA PHE A 961 -9.54 -26.14 34.97
C PHE A 961 -8.62 -25.13 34.29
N ASN A 962 -7.31 -25.42 34.34
CA ASN A 962 -6.32 -24.76 33.50
C ASN A 962 -6.44 -25.23 32.03
N LEU A 963 -5.71 -24.58 31.11
CA LEU A 963 -5.80 -24.89 29.68
C LEU A 963 -5.48 -26.36 29.36
N GLU A 964 -4.45 -26.94 30.00
CA GLU A 964 -4.05 -28.32 29.77
C GLU A 964 -5.09 -29.33 30.28
N GLN A 965 -5.72 -29.05 31.42
CA GLN A 965 -6.82 -29.85 31.94
C GLN A 965 -8.05 -29.78 31.02
N ARG A 966 -8.38 -28.62 30.44
CA ARG A 966 -9.47 -28.51 29.45
C ARG A 966 -9.15 -29.25 28.14
N LYS A 967 -7.88 -29.22 27.70
CA LYS A 967 -7.42 -30.05 26.57
C LYS A 967 -7.54 -31.54 26.89
N LYS A 968 -7.11 -31.98 28.07
CA LYS A 968 -7.30 -33.36 28.54
C LYS A 968 -8.77 -33.75 28.61
N PHE A 969 -9.66 -32.82 28.95
CA PHE A 969 -11.10 -33.06 28.91
C PHE A 969 -11.60 -33.30 27.48
N LEU A 970 -11.16 -32.50 26.50
CA LEU A 970 -11.49 -32.76 25.09
C LEU A 970 -10.91 -34.10 24.62
N GLN A 971 -9.69 -34.43 25.02
CA GLN A 971 -9.07 -35.73 24.75
C GLN A 971 -9.92 -36.87 25.32
N PHE A 972 -10.40 -36.72 26.56
CA PHE A 972 -11.29 -37.68 27.22
C PHE A 972 -12.64 -37.79 26.52
N LEU A 973 -13.25 -36.67 26.14
CA LEU A 973 -14.57 -36.61 25.50
C LEU A 973 -14.56 -37.09 24.05
N MET A 974 -13.54 -36.74 23.27
CA MET A 974 -13.52 -36.87 21.81
C MET A 974 -12.40 -37.75 21.27
N GLY A 975 -11.44 -38.15 22.10
CA GLY A 975 -10.21 -38.81 21.65
C GLY A 975 -9.21 -37.87 20.97
N SER A 976 -9.44 -36.56 20.95
CA SER A 976 -8.54 -35.56 20.38
C SER A 976 -8.68 -34.22 21.11
N THR A 977 -7.58 -33.48 21.22
CA THR A 977 -7.58 -32.08 21.64
C THR A 977 -7.97 -31.13 20.52
N ARG A 978 -7.88 -31.54 19.26
CA ARG A 978 -8.09 -30.69 18.09
C ARG A 978 -9.58 -30.50 17.79
N ILE A 979 -9.94 -29.29 17.38
CA ILE A 979 -11.31 -28.93 17.01
C ILE A 979 -11.43 -28.63 15.51
N PRO A 980 -12.61 -28.86 14.91
CA PRO A 980 -12.84 -28.55 13.49
C PRO A 980 -12.70 -27.06 13.18
N ILE A 981 -12.52 -26.74 11.90
CA ILE A 981 -12.39 -25.36 11.41
C ILE A 981 -13.67 -24.53 11.62
N GLN A 982 -14.82 -25.19 11.78
CA GLN A 982 -16.10 -24.58 12.15
C GLN A 982 -16.12 -24.07 13.61
N GLY A 983 -15.05 -24.34 14.37
CA GLY A 983 -14.93 -23.97 15.77
C GLY A 983 -15.54 -25.01 16.70
N ILE A 984 -15.32 -24.82 18.00
CA ILE A 984 -15.72 -25.78 19.04
C ILE A 984 -17.25 -25.96 19.11
N GLY A 985 -18.03 -24.98 18.66
CA GLY A 985 -19.49 -25.07 18.59
C GLY A 985 -20.02 -26.14 17.63
N SER A 986 -19.21 -26.62 16.66
CA SER A 986 -19.61 -27.74 15.80
C SER A 986 -19.57 -29.08 16.54
N ILE A 987 -18.89 -29.15 17.69
CA ILE A 987 -18.85 -30.32 18.55
C ILE A 987 -20.13 -30.34 19.38
N LYS A 988 -21.06 -31.21 19.01
CA LYS A 988 -22.29 -31.45 19.76
C LYS A 988 -22.03 -32.37 20.96
N MET A 989 -21.44 -31.83 22.02
CA MET A 989 -21.36 -32.54 23.29
C MET A 989 -22.78 -32.75 23.84
N THR A 990 -23.08 -33.97 24.26
CA THR A 990 -24.33 -34.29 24.96
C THR A 990 -24.04 -34.78 26.35
N ILE A 991 -24.62 -34.17 27.38
CA ILE A 991 -24.50 -34.62 28.77
C ILE A 991 -25.76 -35.37 29.19
N GLN A 992 -25.60 -36.57 29.72
CA GLN A 992 -26.71 -37.40 30.22
C GLN A 992 -26.44 -37.93 31.63
N PRO A 993 -27.49 -38.15 32.46
CA PRO A 993 -27.33 -38.49 33.86
C PRO A 993 -26.96 -39.95 34.09
N ILE A 994 -26.02 -40.19 35.01
CA ILE A 994 -25.74 -41.51 35.60
C ILE A 994 -25.87 -41.47 37.14
N PRO A 995 -26.00 -42.63 37.80
CA PRO A 995 -26.01 -42.73 39.26
C PRO A 995 -24.83 -42.01 39.92
N GLU A 996 -25.09 -41.38 41.08
CA GLU A 996 -24.14 -40.53 41.80
C GLU A 996 -22.90 -41.29 42.31
N ASN A 997 -22.97 -42.62 42.47
CA ASN A 997 -21.85 -43.46 42.90
C ASN A 997 -20.79 -43.72 41.81
N LEU A 998 -21.06 -43.35 40.56
CA LEU A 998 -20.17 -43.63 39.43
C LEU A 998 -19.23 -42.46 39.12
N LEU A 999 -18.20 -42.75 38.33
CA LEU A 999 -17.31 -41.76 37.74
C LEU A 999 -17.89 -41.26 36.40
N PRO A 1000 -17.60 -40.02 35.99
CA PRO A 1000 -17.90 -39.56 34.64
C PRO A 1000 -17.30 -40.49 33.57
N VAL A 1001 -18.08 -40.82 32.53
CA VAL A 1001 -17.66 -41.68 31.40
C VAL A 1001 -17.94 -40.97 30.08
N ALA A 1002 -17.00 -41.03 29.14
CA ALA A 1002 -17.16 -40.44 27.81
C ALA A 1002 -17.34 -41.52 26.74
N HIS A 1003 -18.36 -41.35 25.90
CA HIS A 1003 -18.57 -42.11 24.67
C HIS A 1003 -17.97 -41.33 23.50
N THR A 1004 -16.68 -41.53 23.24
CA THR A 1004 -15.89 -40.74 22.27
C THR A 1004 -16.42 -40.77 20.84
N CYS A 1005 -17.05 -41.87 20.43
CA CYS A 1005 -17.67 -42.02 19.10
C CYS A 1005 -18.88 -41.09 18.91
N PHE A 1006 -19.55 -40.70 20.00
CA PHE A 1006 -20.79 -39.92 19.97
C PHE A 1006 -20.69 -38.56 20.69
N ASN A 1007 -19.52 -38.23 21.25
CA ASN A 1007 -19.28 -37.06 22.11
C ASN A 1007 -20.31 -36.95 23.26
N ILE A 1008 -20.69 -38.09 23.84
CA ILE A 1008 -21.64 -38.14 24.97
C ILE A 1008 -20.83 -38.24 26.27
N LEU A 1009 -21.16 -37.40 27.24
CA LEU A 1009 -20.65 -37.47 28.60
C LEU A 1009 -21.74 -37.98 29.54
N ASP A 1010 -21.51 -39.14 30.12
CA ASP A 1010 -22.27 -39.67 31.23
C ASP A 1010 -21.78 -38.98 32.50
N LEU A 1011 -22.63 -38.17 33.13
CA LEU A 1011 -22.27 -37.33 34.27
C LEU A 1011 -23.05 -37.75 35.53
N PRO A 1012 -22.37 -38.09 36.63
CA PRO A 1012 -23.02 -38.41 37.90
C PRO A 1012 -23.70 -37.18 38.50
N LYS A 1013 -24.85 -37.37 39.16
CA LYS A 1013 -25.68 -36.31 39.77
C LYS A 1013 -25.06 -35.70 41.03
N ILE A 1014 -23.91 -35.04 40.88
CA ILE A 1014 -23.15 -34.43 41.98
C ILE A 1014 -23.41 -32.92 41.99
N GLU A 1015 -23.78 -32.36 43.14
CA GLU A 1015 -24.00 -30.91 43.29
C GLU A 1015 -22.77 -30.17 43.87
N ASP A 1016 -21.85 -30.90 44.52
CA ASP A 1016 -20.62 -30.33 45.08
C ASP A 1016 -19.56 -30.12 43.98
N THR A 1017 -19.20 -28.86 43.72
CA THR A 1017 -18.26 -28.46 42.67
C THR A 1017 -16.87 -29.06 42.87
N GLN A 1018 -16.39 -29.21 44.12
CA GLN A 1018 -15.05 -29.74 44.41
C GLN A 1018 -14.97 -31.27 44.19
N GLU A 1019 -16.00 -32.02 44.61
CA GLU A 1019 -16.11 -33.44 44.31
C GLU A 1019 -16.29 -33.68 42.79
N MET A 1020 -17.08 -32.84 42.11
CA MET A 1020 -17.21 -32.87 40.65
C MET A 1020 -15.85 -32.66 39.96
N TYR A 1021 -15.11 -31.62 40.37
CA TYR A 1021 -13.76 -31.33 39.88
C TYR A 1021 -12.83 -32.53 40.04
N LYS A 1022 -12.79 -33.09 41.24
CA LYS A 1022 -11.94 -34.24 41.57
C LYS A 1022 -12.26 -35.47 40.71
N ARG A 1023 -13.55 -35.79 40.53
CA ARG A 1023 -13.95 -36.97 39.72
C ARG A 1023 -13.68 -36.78 38.23
N LEU A 1024 -13.87 -35.58 37.70
CA LEU A 1024 -13.49 -35.29 36.31
C LEU A 1024 -12.00 -35.48 36.11
N ILE A 1025 -11.15 -35.02 37.03
CA ILE A 1025 -9.69 -35.23 36.95
C ILE A 1025 -9.35 -36.73 36.96
N ILE A 1026 -9.92 -37.50 37.89
CA ILE A 1026 -9.72 -38.95 37.97
C ILE A 1026 -10.15 -39.64 36.66
N SER A 1027 -11.31 -39.28 36.11
CA SER A 1027 -11.79 -39.83 34.83
C SER A 1027 -10.87 -39.48 33.65
N MET A 1028 -10.33 -38.25 33.61
CA MET A 1028 -9.42 -37.83 32.54
C MET A 1028 -8.04 -38.50 32.66
N GLU A 1029 -7.53 -38.71 33.87
CA GLU A 1029 -6.23 -39.35 34.12
C GLU A 1029 -6.26 -40.86 33.91
N HIS A 1030 -7.39 -41.51 34.23
CA HIS A 1030 -7.53 -42.96 34.11
C HIS A 1030 -8.33 -43.42 32.89
N GLY A 1031 -8.98 -42.53 32.15
CA GLY A 1031 -9.81 -42.88 30.99
C GLY A 1031 -9.04 -43.60 29.87
N GLN A 1032 -7.74 -43.29 29.69
CA GLN A 1032 -6.88 -44.01 28.73
C GLN A 1032 -6.40 -45.35 29.28
N GLU A 1033 -6.02 -45.44 30.56
CA GLU A 1033 -5.57 -46.70 31.16
C GLU A 1033 -6.70 -47.72 31.36
N VAL A 1034 -7.94 -47.27 31.53
CA VAL A 1034 -9.07 -48.17 31.79
C VAL A 1034 -9.47 -48.95 30.52
N ILE A 1035 -9.35 -48.38 29.32
CA ILE A 1035 -9.69 -49.12 28.09
C ILE A 1035 -8.59 -50.12 27.74
N GLU A 1036 -7.31 -49.72 27.74
CA GLU A 1036 -6.21 -50.67 27.43
C GLU A 1036 -6.06 -51.76 28.51
N ARG A 1037 -6.29 -51.47 29.80
CA ARG A 1037 -6.23 -52.53 30.84
C ARG A 1037 -7.48 -53.38 30.96
N ILE A 1038 -8.66 -52.92 30.52
CA ILE A 1038 -9.84 -53.78 30.49
C ILE A 1038 -9.68 -54.88 29.44
N GLU A 1039 -9.04 -54.58 28.30
CA GLU A 1039 -8.75 -55.60 27.27
C GLU A 1039 -7.64 -56.56 27.69
N ASP A 1040 -6.58 -56.08 28.37
CA ASP A 1040 -5.43 -56.92 28.70
C ASP A 1040 -5.50 -57.62 30.08
N GLU A 1041 -6.04 -56.99 31.13
CA GLU A 1041 -5.87 -57.50 32.51
C GLU A 1041 -7.14 -57.62 33.38
N GLY A 1042 -8.33 -57.30 32.88
CA GLY A 1042 -9.60 -57.64 33.56
C GLY A 1042 -9.65 -57.20 35.04
N LEU A 1043 -9.57 -55.90 35.29
CA LEU A 1043 -9.51 -55.35 36.65
C LEU A 1043 -10.91 -55.07 37.23
N LEU A 1044 -11.23 -55.71 38.36
CA LEU A 1044 -12.43 -55.48 39.16
C LEU A 1044 -12.06 -54.68 40.41
N ILE A 1045 -12.62 -53.48 40.56
CA ILE A 1045 -12.42 -52.62 41.75
C ILE A 1045 -13.60 -52.84 42.71
N VAL A 1046 -13.35 -53.51 43.84
CA VAL A 1046 -14.34 -53.63 44.93
C VAL A 1046 -13.75 -53.07 46.22
N GLY A 1047 -14.42 -52.07 46.81
CA GLY A 1047 -14.17 -51.60 48.18
C GLY A 1047 -12.80 -50.95 48.46
N GLY A 1048 -12.12 -50.40 47.45
CA GLY A 1048 -10.89 -49.61 47.64
C GLY A 1048 -9.61 -50.41 47.90
N LYS A 1049 -9.59 -51.73 47.64
CA LYS A 1049 -8.35 -52.54 47.64
C LYS A 1049 -8.16 -53.24 46.29
N ARG A 1050 -6.95 -53.11 45.72
CA ARG A 1050 -6.50 -53.74 44.47
C ARG A 1050 -6.31 -55.25 44.71
N LEU A 1051 -7.07 -56.09 44.02
CA LEU A 1051 -6.85 -57.53 43.95
C LEU A 1051 -6.35 -57.88 42.55
N THR A 1052 -5.17 -58.52 42.47
CA THR A 1052 -4.59 -59.03 41.23
C THR A 1052 -5.04 -60.48 41.06
N LEU A 1053 -5.88 -60.76 40.05
CA LEU A 1053 -6.30 -62.12 39.72
C LEU A 1053 -5.48 -62.62 38.52
N THR A 1054 -5.08 -63.90 38.54
CA THR A 1054 -4.49 -64.53 37.35
C THR A 1054 -5.59 -64.87 36.34
N LYS A 1055 -5.21 -65.04 35.06
CA LYS A 1055 -6.14 -65.35 33.95
C LYS A 1055 -7.02 -66.58 34.24
N ASP A 1056 -6.45 -67.59 34.91
CA ASP A 1056 -7.18 -68.81 35.29
C ASP A 1056 -8.21 -68.53 36.39
N MET A 1057 -7.86 -67.72 37.41
CA MET A 1057 -8.78 -67.35 38.49
C MET A 1057 -9.94 -66.51 37.98
N ALA A 1058 -9.69 -65.58 37.06
CA ALA A 1058 -10.73 -64.80 36.39
C ALA A 1058 -11.65 -65.68 35.53
N GLY A 1059 -11.08 -66.66 34.83
CA GLY A 1059 -11.84 -67.65 34.04
C GLY A 1059 -12.72 -68.56 34.89
N GLU A 1060 -12.27 -69.00 36.07
CA GLU A 1060 -13.09 -69.77 37.02
C GLU A 1060 -14.22 -68.92 37.61
N LEU A 1061 -13.93 -67.69 38.06
CA LEU A 1061 -14.94 -66.77 38.59
C LEU A 1061 -16.03 -66.45 37.55
N TYR A 1062 -15.63 -66.22 36.30
CA TYR A 1062 -16.54 -66.00 35.19
C TYR A 1062 -17.42 -67.23 34.90
N LYS A 1063 -16.86 -68.45 35.02
CA LYS A 1063 -17.63 -69.70 34.88
C LYS A 1063 -18.59 -69.94 36.04
N GLU A 1064 -18.18 -69.69 37.28
CA GLU A 1064 -19.03 -69.86 38.47
C GLU A 1064 -20.20 -68.87 38.51
N HIS A 1065 -19.98 -67.64 38.06
CA HIS A 1065 -20.96 -66.56 38.16
C HIS A 1065 -21.67 -66.21 36.85
N LYS A 1066 -21.62 -67.11 35.86
CA LYS A 1066 -22.28 -66.98 34.56
C LYS A 1066 -23.76 -66.59 34.75
N GLY A 1067 -24.11 -65.33 34.43
CA GLY A 1067 -25.47 -64.81 34.53
C GLY A 1067 -25.88 -64.17 35.87
N LYS A 1068 -24.95 -63.95 36.81
CA LYS A 1068 -25.21 -63.22 38.07
C LYS A 1068 -24.17 -62.13 38.31
N ILE A 1069 -24.20 -61.07 37.51
CA ILE A 1069 -23.66 -59.78 37.95
C ILE A 1069 -24.88 -58.89 38.19
N TYR A 1070 -25.29 -58.86 39.45
CA TYR A 1070 -26.26 -57.89 39.98
C TYR A 1070 -25.55 -56.54 40.15
N GLU A 1071 -26.32 -55.45 40.02
CA GLU A 1071 -25.92 -54.05 40.20
C GLU A 1071 -24.78 -53.84 41.20
N ILE A 1072 -23.75 -53.10 40.77
CA ILE A 1072 -22.78 -52.41 41.64
C ILE A 1072 -23.11 -50.92 41.63
#